data_AF-A0A954ETB3-F1
#
_entry.id   AF-A0A954ETB3-F1
#
_cell.length_a   1.000
_cell.length_b   1.000
_cell.length_c   1.000
_cell.angle_alpha   90.00
_cell.angle_beta   90.00
_cell.angle_gamma   90.00
#
_symmetry.space_group_name_H-M   'P 1'
#
loop_
_entity.id
_entity.type
_entity.pdbx_description
1 polymer ?
#
loop_
_entity_poly.entity_id
_entity_poly.type
_entity_poly.pdbx_seq_one_letter_code
_entity_poly.pdbx_strand_id
1 'polypeptide(L)'
;VITPKGEDNKVEQVADAAELFSHVNIDDWNTYSIKAQGKTITLSVNGHQTIQIIDEDASGYDPIGLMALQLHSGPPMKIEWRNIRLKRFPLSDNRKKIVFVAGTPSHGYFSHEHNAGCLLLAEKLNTAAQQKDLPVVATVYTNGWPKDPTAMDNVDCVVSYCDGGGRHYLNDRLEDFDHLTKKSVGLVCIHYAVETTAGDCGDHFLKWMGGFFEPHWSVNPHWTAVFENLPQHPITSGVGRIEINDEWYYHMRFVPEMKGVTPILSALPPRETLNRPDGPHSGNPAVREAVLERKEPQHVAWAYDRPDGKGRGFGFTGGHFHKNWGDDSFRKLVLNAIVWAAHGEVPANGVESATPTQEELEANQDEPKPGNAQAAPKPAEPKLAQGNVKSVFSSKVVTPATPGHAVEIAADIKGAKSLWLVVTDGGNGFGCDWADWAEPRVVAGEGQPVALTSLNWKAASSQFGKVEKNKNCSGGDLRIAGRPVEYGFGTHANSVIEFELPKDHQFTQFKARGGLDNGGTDQGNCGNQTSVQFHVFTSRPSAAFLAANNSGDAAGPASHEVADAIEQLDVHPDLEAVVFASEPMMTNPASIDVDHLGRVWVSEAINYRAFRNQDIIGERKEGDRLLVLEDTNHDGKADKSTTFYQGHDVDSAHGLLVLPTPSGKGLRLVVSALDSVFFLVDEDGDLKADRKELLFTGIEGAQHDHGIHALHFGPDGKLYFNFGNAGRRIKDKDGNTIVDAMGTEVHDHRKPYQEGMVFRCNLDGSQFETLGWNFRNNWEVCVDSFGAMWQSDNDDDGNRGVRINYVME
;
A
#
# COMPACT_ATOMS: atom_id res chain seq x y z
N VAL A 1 24.70 9.59 -20.37
CA VAL A 1 23.38 9.38 -20.99
C VAL A 1 23.18 7.88 -21.05
N ILE A 2 22.15 7.38 -20.38
CA ILE A 2 21.77 5.97 -20.49
C ILE A 2 20.94 5.87 -21.77
N THR A 3 21.33 4.99 -22.68
CA THR A 3 20.66 4.87 -23.98
C THR A 3 19.31 4.17 -23.87
N PRO A 4 18.46 4.18 -24.91
CA PRO A 4 17.20 3.41 -24.91
C PRO A 4 17.33 1.90 -24.65
N LYS A 5 18.54 1.34 -24.68
CA LYS A 5 18.84 -0.06 -24.37
C LYS A 5 19.45 -0.26 -22.98
N GLY A 6 19.51 0.78 -22.14
CA GLY A 6 20.08 0.72 -20.79
C GLY A 6 21.61 0.86 -20.71
N GLU A 7 22.30 1.16 -21.82
CA GLU A 7 23.76 1.29 -21.83
C GLU A 7 24.20 2.68 -21.36
N ASP A 8 25.12 2.77 -20.38
CA ASP A 8 25.73 4.05 -19.97
C ASP A 8 26.73 4.55 -21.01
N ASN A 9 26.36 5.62 -21.71
CA ASN A 9 27.23 6.35 -22.60
C ASN A 9 27.65 7.67 -21.95
N LYS A 10 28.93 7.81 -21.62
CA LYS A 10 29.54 9.11 -21.31
C LYS A 10 29.62 9.95 -22.57
N VAL A 11 28.72 10.90 -22.70
CA VAL A 11 28.58 11.73 -23.92
C VAL A 11 29.45 12.97 -23.85
N GLU A 12 29.65 13.53 -22.66
CA GLU A 12 30.38 14.80 -22.47
C GLU A 12 30.99 14.87 -21.06
N GLN A 13 32.10 15.60 -20.93
CA GLN A 13 32.73 15.90 -19.64
C GLN A 13 32.30 17.30 -19.18
N VAL A 14 31.69 17.39 -17.99
CA VAL A 14 31.16 18.65 -17.44
C VAL A 14 32.28 19.65 -17.11
N ALA A 15 33.34 19.17 -16.47
CA ALA A 15 34.58 19.90 -16.16
C ALA A 15 35.66 18.88 -15.75
N ASP A 16 36.90 19.33 -15.56
CA ASP A 16 37.93 18.47 -14.97
C ASP A 16 37.75 18.33 -13.44
N ALA A 17 38.29 17.25 -12.87
CA ALA A 17 38.10 16.94 -11.46
C ALA A 17 38.70 17.98 -10.51
N ALA A 18 39.80 18.63 -10.90
CA ALA A 18 40.44 19.65 -10.06
C ALA A 18 39.62 20.95 -10.05
N GLU A 19 39.04 21.32 -11.19
CA GLU A 19 38.08 22.42 -11.29
C GLU A 19 36.86 22.17 -10.39
N LEU A 20 36.21 21.00 -10.51
CA LEU A 20 35.03 20.66 -9.70
C LEU A 20 35.35 20.63 -8.20
N PHE A 21 36.50 20.08 -7.82
CA PHE A 21 36.93 20.04 -6.42
C PHE A 21 37.26 21.42 -5.86
N SER A 22 37.68 22.37 -6.70
CA SER A 22 37.97 23.76 -6.28
C SER A 22 36.74 24.51 -5.76
N HIS A 23 35.54 24.02 -6.07
CA HIS A 23 34.27 24.58 -5.61
C HIS A 23 33.78 23.99 -4.28
N VAL A 24 34.44 22.96 -3.74
CA VAL A 24 34.04 22.31 -2.49
C VAL A 24 34.70 23.00 -1.30
N ASN A 25 33.91 23.38 -0.30
CA ASN A 25 34.40 23.87 0.97
C ASN A 25 34.74 22.67 1.86
N ILE A 26 36.02 22.32 1.96
CA ILE A 26 36.45 21.10 2.67
C ILE A 26 36.17 21.18 4.18
N ASP A 27 36.32 22.37 4.77
CA ASP A 27 36.22 22.60 6.23
C ASP A 27 34.97 23.41 6.62
N ASP A 28 34.00 23.57 5.70
CA ASP A 28 32.78 24.34 5.94
C ASP A 28 31.57 23.71 5.21
N TRP A 29 30.39 24.29 5.43
CA TRP A 29 29.14 23.83 4.85
C TRP A 29 29.15 23.96 3.32
N ASN A 30 28.70 22.89 2.67
CA ASN A 30 28.42 22.86 1.24
C ASN A 30 26.91 22.85 1.01
N THR A 31 26.46 23.50 -0.05
CA THR A 31 25.09 23.37 -0.55
C THR A 31 25.06 22.29 -1.62
N TYR A 32 24.34 21.21 -1.36
CA TYR A 32 24.12 20.14 -2.33
C TYR A 32 22.72 20.26 -2.92
N SER A 33 22.57 20.13 -4.24
CA SER A 33 21.27 20.10 -4.90
C SER A 33 21.16 18.96 -5.88
N ILE A 34 20.09 18.19 -5.74
CA ILE A 34 19.69 17.15 -6.69
C ILE A 34 18.41 17.62 -7.38
N LYS A 35 18.44 17.67 -8.71
CA LYS A 35 17.30 18.06 -9.55
C LYS A 35 16.95 16.90 -10.47
N ALA A 36 15.87 16.19 -10.16
CA ALA A 36 15.30 15.14 -11.00
C ALA A 36 14.07 15.69 -11.75
N GLN A 37 14.14 15.72 -13.09
CA GLN A 37 13.08 16.21 -13.97
C GLN A 37 12.89 15.27 -15.15
N GLY A 38 11.85 14.44 -15.07
CA GLY A 38 11.63 13.36 -16.04
C GLY A 38 12.88 12.48 -16.13
N LYS A 39 13.38 12.30 -17.34
CA LYS A 39 14.58 11.51 -17.63
C LYS A 39 15.90 12.16 -17.21
N THR A 40 15.90 13.42 -16.76
CA THR A 40 17.14 14.15 -16.46
C THR A 40 17.36 14.31 -14.97
N ILE A 41 18.51 13.87 -14.46
CA ILE A 41 18.96 14.06 -13.09
C ILE A 41 20.22 14.92 -13.12
N THR A 42 20.23 16.02 -12.38
CA THR A 42 21.38 16.93 -12.26
C THR A 42 21.79 17.06 -10.81
N LEU A 43 23.07 16.86 -10.51
CA LEU A 43 23.68 17.05 -9.20
C LEU A 43 24.55 18.31 -9.27
N SER A 44 24.53 19.10 -8.21
CA SER A 44 25.38 20.28 -8.09
C SER A 44 25.88 20.48 -6.67
N VAL A 45 27.12 20.95 -6.54
CA VAL A 45 27.73 21.35 -5.26
C VAL A 45 28.06 22.83 -5.34
N ASN A 46 27.61 23.60 -4.34
CA ASN A 46 27.78 25.04 -4.26
C ASN A 46 27.35 25.80 -5.54
N GLY A 47 26.32 25.29 -6.22
CA GLY A 47 25.78 25.85 -7.46
C GLY A 47 26.51 25.42 -8.74
N HIS A 48 27.57 24.63 -8.63
CA HIS A 48 28.31 24.11 -9.78
C HIS A 48 27.83 22.70 -10.13
N GLN A 49 27.40 22.50 -11.38
CA GLN A 49 26.97 21.18 -11.86
C GLN A 49 28.15 20.21 -11.83
N THR A 50 28.00 19.11 -11.10
CA THR A 50 29.03 18.06 -11.00
C THR A 50 28.71 16.88 -11.90
N ILE A 51 27.43 16.52 -11.99
CA ILE A 51 26.95 15.37 -12.77
C ILE A 51 25.61 15.73 -13.42
N GLN A 52 25.43 15.32 -14.66
CA GLN A 52 24.12 15.24 -15.31
C GLN A 52 23.94 13.86 -15.92
N ILE A 53 22.82 13.24 -15.60
CA ILE A 53 22.37 11.95 -16.13
C ILE A 53 21.11 12.23 -16.94
N ILE A 54 21.06 11.71 -18.17
CA ILE A 54 19.85 11.65 -18.98
C ILE A 54 19.59 10.17 -19.20
N ASP A 55 18.48 9.66 -18.67
CA ASP A 55 18.11 8.26 -18.71
C ASP A 55 17.06 7.99 -19.79
N GLU A 56 17.53 7.57 -20.97
CA GLU A 56 16.66 7.27 -22.11
C GLU A 56 16.16 5.83 -22.14
N ASP A 57 16.48 4.98 -21.16
CA ASP A 57 16.09 3.57 -21.14
C ASP A 57 14.58 3.41 -21.39
N ALA A 58 14.22 2.59 -22.39
CA ALA A 58 12.85 2.41 -22.81
C ALA A 58 12.07 1.40 -21.92
N SER A 59 12.78 0.56 -21.17
CA SER A 59 12.22 -0.52 -20.35
C SER A 59 12.60 -0.43 -18.87
N GLY A 60 13.73 0.21 -18.55
CA GLY A 60 14.26 0.34 -17.18
C GLY A 60 14.07 1.73 -16.53
N TYR A 61 13.61 2.73 -17.28
CA TYR A 61 13.32 4.05 -16.72
C TYR A 61 12.10 3.99 -15.78
N ASP A 62 12.30 4.32 -14.52
CA ASP A 62 11.24 4.52 -13.54
C ASP A 62 11.05 6.03 -13.26
N PRO A 63 9.83 6.58 -13.45
CA PRO A 63 9.54 7.96 -13.06
C PRO A 63 9.50 8.18 -11.54
N ILE A 64 9.63 7.12 -10.73
CA ILE A 64 9.62 7.13 -9.27
C ILE A 64 10.99 6.64 -8.77
N GLY A 65 11.49 7.24 -7.69
CA GLY A 65 12.76 6.84 -7.09
C GLY A 65 12.94 7.40 -5.68
N LEU A 66 13.92 6.86 -4.97
CA LEU A 66 14.28 7.28 -3.62
C LEU A 66 15.46 8.26 -3.64
N MET A 67 15.44 9.28 -2.78
CA MET A 67 16.59 10.14 -2.53
C MET A 67 17.32 9.66 -1.27
N ALA A 68 18.60 9.34 -1.40
CA ALA A 68 19.46 8.93 -0.29
C ALA A 68 20.70 9.83 -0.20
N LEU A 69 21.22 10.00 1.01
CA LEU A 69 22.51 10.64 1.25
C LEU A 69 23.56 9.54 1.31
N GLN A 70 24.33 9.39 0.23
CA GLN A 70 25.34 8.35 0.11
C GLN A 70 26.70 8.83 0.63
N LEU A 71 27.38 7.98 1.40
CA LEU A 71 28.78 8.14 1.81
C LEU A 71 29.63 7.12 1.05
N HIS A 72 30.72 7.57 0.41
CA HIS A 72 31.70 6.67 -0.21
C HIS A 72 32.84 6.35 0.77
N SER A 73 33.44 5.16 0.63
CA SER A 73 34.60 4.77 1.41
C SER A 73 35.80 5.69 1.17
N GLY A 74 36.51 6.04 2.23
CA GLY A 74 37.63 6.99 2.20
C GLY A 74 38.36 7.06 3.55
N PRO A 75 39.35 7.96 3.70
CA PRO A 75 39.98 8.23 4.99
C PRO A 75 38.92 8.57 6.05
N PRO A 76 39.19 8.34 7.36
CA PRO A 76 38.27 8.69 8.43
C PRO A 76 37.77 10.13 8.29
N MET A 77 36.45 10.30 8.20
CA MET A 77 35.82 11.59 7.98
C MET A 77 34.59 11.74 8.86
N LYS A 78 34.27 12.98 9.23
CA LYS A 78 33.00 13.36 9.84
C LYS A 78 32.23 14.16 8.80
N ILE A 79 31.01 13.73 8.49
CA ILE A 79 30.10 14.46 7.60
C ILE A 79 28.85 14.79 8.40
N GLU A 80 28.41 16.04 8.28
CA GLU A 80 27.22 16.56 8.94
C GLU A 80 26.28 17.11 7.88
N TRP A 81 24.98 16.82 8.00
CA TRP A 81 23.94 17.36 7.14
C TRP A 81 22.98 18.21 7.95
N ARG A 82 22.47 19.28 7.34
CA ARG A 82 21.42 20.12 7.93
C ARG A 82 20.56 20.71 6.83
N ASN A 83 19.37 21.17 7.20
CA ASN A 83 18.46 21.87 6.28
C ASN A 83 18.07 21.04 5.04
N ILE A 84 17.91 19.73 5.19
CA ILE A 84 17.44 18.84 4.11
C ILE A 84 16.01 19.26 3.76
N ARG A 85 15.76 19.49 2.47
CA ARG A 85 14.46 19.92 1.95
C ARG A 85 14.15 19.13 0.70
N LEU A 86 13.00 18.45 0.71
CA LEU A 86 12.40 17.92 -0.49
C LEU A 86 11.45 18.97 -1.06
N LYS A 87 11.54 19.21 -2.37
CA LYS A 87 10.59 20.05 -3.10
C LYS A 87 10.18 19.31 -4.36
N ARG A 88 8.88 19.19 -4.59
CA ARG A 88 8.41 18.70 -5.89
C ARG A 88 8.60 19.80 -6.94
N PHE A 89 8.88 19.43 -8.19
CA PHE A 89 8.86 20.39 -9.29
C PHE A 89 7.43 20.64 -9.74
N PRO A 90 7.14 21.83 -10.33
CA PRO A 90 5.94 21.99 -11.13
C PRO A 90 5.85 20.90 -12.20
N LEU A 91 4.63 20.51 -12.57
CA LEU A 91 4.40 19.54 -13.62
C LEU A 91 4.98 20.07 -14.94
N SER A 92 5.82 19.27 -15.60
CA SER A 92 6.55 19.67 -16.81
C SER A 92 5.66 19.82 -18.05
N ASP A 93 4.43 19.34 -17.97
CA ASP A 93 3.41 19.38 -19.03
C ASP A 93 2.38 20.51 -18.83
N ASN A 94 2.67 21.47 -17.93
CA ASN A 94 1.81 22.60 -17.58
C ASN A 94 0.43 22.23 -17.00
N ARG A 95 0.19 20.97 -16.62
CA ARG A 95 -1.03 20.62 -15.91
C ARG A 95 -1.14 21.37 -14.58
N LYS A 96 -2.38 21.66 -14.18
CA LYS A 96 -2.71 22.31 -12.92
C LYS A 96 -2.85 21.28 -11.80
N LYS A 97 -2.12 21.49 -10.70
CA LYS A 97 -2.21 20.62 -9.52
C LYS A 97 -3.34 21.08 -8.61
N ILE A 98 -4.32 20.20 -8.40
CA ILE A 98 -5.47 20.42 -7.54
C ILE A 98 -5.34 19.50 -6.32
N VAL A 99 -5.41 20.07 -5.13
CA VAL A 99 -5.34 19.32 -3.88
C VAL A 99 -6.68 19.39 -3.16
N PHE A 100 -7.38 18.27 -3.07
CA PHE A 100 -8.56 18.12 -2.23
C PHE A 100 -8.13 17.79 -0.80
N VAL A 101 -8.71 18.49 0.16
CA VAL A 101 -8.54 18.25 1.60
C VAL A 101 -9.92 17.98 2.18
N ALA A 102 -10.20 16.71 2.44
CA ALA A 102 -11.43 16.28 3.09
C ALA A 102 -11.29 16.42 4.62
N GLY A 103 -12.33 16.93 5.28
CA GLY A 103 -12.43 16.93 6.73
C GLY A 103 -12.59 15.53 7.32
N THR A 104 -12.62 15.45 8.64
CA THR A 104 -13.01 14.20 9.32
C THR A 104 -14.51 13.92 9.12
N PRO A 105 -14.93 12.64 9.09
CA PRO A 105 -16.35 12.26 9.19
C PRO A 105 -17.04 12.98 10.35
N SER A 106 -18.27 13.46 10.11
CA SER A 106 -18.99 14.25 11.12
C SER A 106 -20.50 14.10 11.12
N HIS A 107 -21.11 13.59 10.05
CA HIS A 107 -22.55 13.37 9.94
C HIS A 107 -22.83 11.98 9.39
N GLY A 108 -24.07 11.51 9.58
CA GLY A 108 -24.47 10.18 9.15
C GLY A 108 -24.58 10.04 7.64
N TYR A 109 -24.57 8.78 7.19
CA TYR A 109 -24.74 8.30 5.82
C TYR A 109 -25.46 9.25 4.85
N PHE A 110 -24.83 9.52 3.71
CA PHE A 110 -25.22 10.46 2.66
C PHE A 110 -25.23 11.94 3.05
N SER A 111 -24.80 12.32 4.26
CA SER A 111 -24.80 13.70 4.74
C SER A 111 -23.39 14.13 5.11
N HIS A 112 -22.92 15.26 4.58
CA HIS A 112 -21.55 15.77 4.81
C HIS A 112 -20.45 14.72 4.55
N GLU A 113 -20.60 13.99 3.44
CA GLU A 113 -19.64 12.96 3.01
C GLU A 113 -18.36 13.62 2.46
N HIS A 114 -17.48 14.05 3.36
CA HIS A 114 -16.27 14.81 3.04
C HIS A 114 -15.29 13.96 2.25
N ASN A 115 -14.98 12.74 2.69
CA ASN A 115 -14.02 11.89 1.97
C ASN A 115 -14.64 11.36 0.69
N ALA A 116 -15.85 10.80 0.75
CA ALA A 116 -16.55 10.29 -0.43
C ALA A 116 -16.70 11.38 -1.51
N GLY A 117 -17.11 12.59 -1.12
CA GLY A 117 -17.27 13.73 -2.02
C GLY A 117 -15.97 14.18 -2.68
N CYS A 118 -14.90 14.33 -1.89
CA CYS A 118 -13.58 14.68 -2.44
C CYS A 118 -13.04 13.61 -3.39
N LEU A 119 -13.16 12.32 -3.03
CA LEU A 119 -12.72 11.20 -3.87
C LEU A 119 -13.49 11.17 -5.20
N LEU A 120 -14.82 11.30 -5.15
CA LEU A 120 -15.67 11.31 -6.34
C LEU A 120 -15.33 12.48 -7.28
N LEU A 121 -15.23 13.71 -6.76
CA LEU A 121 -14.96 14.89 -7.57
C LEU A 121 -13.54 14.87 -8.16
N ALA A 122 -12.54 14.42 -7.40
CA ALA A 122 -11.18 14.24 -7.89
C ALA A 122 -11.10 13.18 -8.98
N GLU A 123 -11.80 12.05 -8.81
CA GLU A 123 -11.93 11.00 -9.83
C GLU A 123 -12.56 11.55 -11.11
N LYS A 124 -13.65 12.31 -11.03
CA LYS A 124 -14.26 12.93 -12.21
C LYS A 124 -13.33 13.92 -12.93
N LEU A 125 -12.53 14.72 -12.22
CA LEU A 125 -11.52 15.59 -12.82
C LEU A 125 -10.41 14.80 -13.51
N ASN A 126 -9.90 13.76 -12.86
CA ASN A 126 -8.80 12.93 -13.40
C ASN A 126 -9.27 12.10 -14.61
N THR A 127 -10.49 11.56 -14.58
CA THR A 127 -11.09 10.87 -15.72
C THR A 127 -11.28 11.83 -16.89
N ALA A 128 -11.75 13.06 -16.65
CA ALA A 128 -11.83 14.10 -17.68
C ALA A 128 -10.45 14.47 -18.24
N ALA A 129 -9.42 14.56 -17.40
CA ALA A 129 -8.03 14.79 -17.82
C ALA A 129 -7.53 13.69 -18.77
N GLN A 130 -7.80 12.43 -18.47
CA GLN A 130 -7.38 11.30 -19.29
C GLN A 130 -8.16 11.17 -20.61
N GLN A 131 -9.48 11.38 -20.57
CA GLN A 131 -10.35 11.12 -21.73
C GLN A 131 -10.52 12.32 -22.67
N LYS A 132 -10.30 13.55 -22.16
CA LYS A 132 -10.62 14.80 -22.86
C LYS A 132 -9.49 15.82 -22.83
N ASP A 133 -8.28 15.40 -22.41
CA ASP A 133 -7.07 16.22 -22.38
C ASP A 133 -7.22 17.50 -21.55
N LEU A 134 -8.01 17.44 -20.46
CA LEU A 134 -8.13 18.53 -19.51
C LEU A 134 -6.80 18.65 -18.74
N PRO A 135 -6.09 19.80 -18.76
CA PRO A 135 -4.73 19.90 -18.26
C PRO A 135 -4.70 20.08 -16.72
N VAL A 136 -5.20 19.09 -16.00
CA VAL A 136 -5.26 19.09 -14.52
C VAL A 136 -4.83 17.74 -13.96
N VAL A 137 -4.42 17.73 -12.70
CA VAL A 137 -4.26 16.52 -11.89
C VAL A 137 -4.78 16.80 -10.48
N ALA A 138 -5.66 15.93 -10.00
CA ALA A 138 -6.27 16.03 -8.69
C ALA A 138 -5.73 14.96 -7.74
N THR A 139 -5.35 15.36 -6.52
CA THR A 139 -4.97 14.48 -5.41
C THR A 139 -5.87 14.71 -4.21
N VAL A 140 -6.15 13.67 -3.43
CA VAL A 140 -7.02 13.77 -2.24
C VAL A 140 -6.23 13.43 -0.98
N TYR A 141 -6.37 14.26 0.04
CA TYR A 141 -5.92 13.99 1.40
C TYR A 141 -7.15 13.96 2.32
N THR A 142 -7.26 12.90 3.11
CA THR A 142 -8.42 12.63 3.96
C THR A 142 -8.18 13.03 5.41
N ASN A 143 -9.26 13.31 6.14
CA ASN A 143 -9.24 13.54 7.59
C ASN A 143 -8.44 14.75 8.07
N GLY A 144 -8.51 15.87 7.35
CA GLY A 144 -7.93 17.15 7.73
C GLY A 144 -6.63 17.49 6.99
N TRP A 145 -5.89 18.46 7.53
CA TRP A 145 -4.69 19.01 6.86
C TRP A 145 -3.67 17.91 6.54
N PRO A 146 -3.07 17.90 5.32
CA PRO A 146 -2.13 16.86 4.92
C PRO A 146 -0.94 16.70 5.87
N LYS A 147 -0.57 15.45 6.20
CA LYS A 147 0.65 15.11 6.94
C LYS A 147 1.90 15.12 6.05
N ASP A 148 1.74 14.87 4.75
CA ASP A 148 2.81 14.98 3.75
C ASP A 148 3.25 16.46 3.64
N PRO A 149 4.48 16.81 4.07
CA PRO A 149 4.94 18.20 4.05
C PRO A 149 5.11 18.76 2.64
N THR A 150 5.07 17.92 1.60
CA THR A 150 5.14 18.30 0.18
C THR A 150 3.77 18.37 -0.50
N ALA A 151 2.68 18.08 0.22
CA ALA A 151 1.33 18.04 -0.35
C ALA A 151 0.96 19.33 -1.09
N MET A 152 1.32 20.48 -0.51
CA MET A 152 1.03 21.81 -1.05
C MET A 152 2.12 22.35 -1.99
N ASP A 153 3.16 21.56 -2.32
CA ASP A 153 4.17 21.99 -3.29
C ASP A 153 3.54 22.18 -4.67
N ASN A 154 3.75 23.37 -5.25
CA ASN A 154 3.26 23.80 -6.56
C ASN A 154 1.75 23.56 -6.78
N VAL A 155 0.97 23.58 -5.70
CA VAL A 155 -0.50 23.52 -5.82
C VAL A 155 -0.98 24.77 -6.57
N ASP A 156 -1.92 24.60 -7.50
CA ASP A 156 -2.60 25.71 -8.18
C ASP A 156 -3.95 26.01 -7.52
N CYS A 157 -4.62 25.00 -6.96
CA CYS A 157 -5.88 25.15 -6.22
C CYS A 157 -6.01 24.14 -5.08
N VAL A 158 -6.49 24.61 -3.93
CA VAL A 158 -6.92 23.78 -2.81
C VAL A 158 -8.44 23.73 -2.76
N VAL A 159 -8.99 22.53 -2.68
CA VAL A 159 -10.42 22.26 -2.51
C VAL A 159 -10.65 21.78 -1.08
N SER A 160 -11.37 22.57 -0.30
CA SER A 160 -11.74 22.28 1.08
C SER A 160 -13.17 21.77 1.13
N TYR A 161 -13.34 20.55 1.64
CA TYR A 161 -14.66 20.00 1.94
C TYR A 161 -14.61 19.36 3.32
N CYS A 162 -15.06 20.10 4.33
CA CYS A 162 -14.91 19.75 5.74
C CYS A 162 -16.01 20.42 6.57
N ASP A 163 -16.04 20.12 7.86
CA ASP A 163 -16.83 20.89 8.81
C ASP A 163 -16.40 22.36 8.87
N GLY A 164 -17.37 23.23 9.13
CA GLY A 164 -17.16 24.66 9.30
C GLY A 164 -17.04 25.12 10.75
N GLY A 165 -17.17 26.42 10.95
CA GLY A 165 -17.16 27.06 12.26
C GLY A 165 -15.83 26.85 12.96
N GLY A 166 -15.85 26.55 14.26
CA GLY A 166 -14.63 26.27 15.03
C GLY A 166 -13.89 24.98 14.62
N ARG A 167 -14.51 24.10 13.83
CA ARG A 167 -13.91 22.83 13.38
C ARG A 167 -13.26 22.92 12.00
N HIS A 168 -13.33 24.08 11.34
CA HIS A 168 -12.66 24.24 10.06
C HIS A 168 -11.15 24.19 10.24
N TYR A 169 -10.49 23.23 9.57
CA TYR A 169 -9.05 22.96 9.74
C TYR A 169 -8.13 24.15 9.36
N LEU A 170 -8.63 25.14 8.61
CA LEU A 170 -7.86 26.33 8.22
C LEU A 170 -7.75 27.35 9.36
N ASN A 171 -8.64 27.30 10.36
CA ASN A 171 -8.64 28.27 11.46
C ASN A 171 -7.31 28.27 12.22
N ASP A 172 -6.67 27.10 12.36
CA ASP A 172 -5.37 26.95 13.03
C ASP A 172 -4.18 27.03 12.05
N ARG A 173 -4.42 27.44 10.80
CA ARG A 173 -3.46 27.42 9.68
C ARG A 173 -3.54 28.68 8.81
N LEU A 174 -3.99 29.80 9.40
CA LEU A 174 -4.20 31.04 8.66
C LEU A 174 -2.93 31.51 7.94
N GLU A 175 -1.80 31.51 8.63
CA GLU A 175 -0.52 31.95 8.06
C GLU A 175 -0.01 31.00 6.96
N ASP A 176 -0.21 29.68 7.15
CA ASP A 176 0.20 28.67 6.17
C ASP A 176 -0.58 28.83 4.87
N PHE A 177 -1.90 29.01 4.96
CA PHE A 177 -2.72 29.23 3.77
C PHE A 177 -2.48 30.61 3.17
N ASP A 178 -2.21 31.64 3.98
CA ASP A 178 -1.87 32.97 3.45
C ASP A 178 -0.54 32.97 2.66
N HIS A 179 0.40 32.09 3.00
CA HIS A 179 1.58 31.85 2.16
C HIS A 179 1.25 31.25 0.80
N LEU A 180 0.23 30.38 0.72
CA LEU A 180 -0.25 29.84 -0.55
C LEU A 180 -0.98 30.91 -1.36
N THR A 181 -1.83 31.72 -0.74
CA THR A 181 -2.57 32.77 -1.47
C THR A 181 -1.66 33.84 -2.05
N LYS A 182 -0.55 34.18 -1.39
CA LYS A 182 0.52 35.05 -1.95
C LYS A 182 1.17 34.49 -3.21
N LYS A 183 1.11 33.17 -3.42
CA LYS A 183 1.53 32.48 -4.65
C LYS A 183 0.38 32.28 -5.63
N SER A 184 -0.74 32.97 -5.43
CA SER A 184 -1.91 32.94 -6.30
C SER A 184 -2.67 31.61 -6.30
N VAL A 185 -2.45 30.76 -5.28
CA VAL A 185 -3.18 29.51 -5.11
C VAL A 185 -4.67 29.79 -4.91
N GLY A 186 -5.50 29.08 -5.69
CA GLY A 186 -6.95 29.11 -5.61
C GLY A 186 -7.49 28.44 -4.34
N LEU A 187 -8.59 28.95 -3.80
CA LEU A 187 -9.34 28.28 -2.72
C LEU A 187 -10.77 28.00 -3.16
N VAL A 188 -11.19 26.75 -3.08
CA VAL A 188 -12.58 26.33 -3.25
C VAL A 188 -13.07 25.79 -1.91
N CYS A 189 -14.14 26.35 -1.35
CA CYS A 189 -14.80 25.80 -0.16
C CYS A 189 -16.18 25.26 -0.53
N ILE A 190 -16.43 24.00 -0.18
CA ILE A 190 -17.67 23.28 -0.46
C ILE A 190 -18.47 23.10 0.85
N HIS A 191 -19.76 23.42 0.76
CA HIS A 191 -20.75 23.27 1.81
C HIS A 191 -20.31 23.90 3.13
N TYR A 192 -20.18 23.11 4.20
CA TYR A 192 -19.86 23.59 5.54
C TYR A 192 -18.49 24.27 5.61
N ALA A 193 -17.56 23.96 4.69
CA ALA A 193 -16.26 24.61 4.59
C ALA A 193 -16.35 26.11 4.24
N VAL A 194 -17.51 26.64 3.85
CA VAL A 194 -17.68 28.10 3.68
C VAL A 194 -17.85 28.83 5.01
N GLU A 195 -18.04 28.12 6.12
CA GLU A 195 -18.19 28.69 7.46
C GLU A 195 -16.86 28.70 8.22
N THR A 196 -16.61 29.83 8.88
CA THR A 196 -15.52 29.98 9.86
C THR A 196 -15.98 30.85 11.03
N THR A 197 -15.11 31.06 12.02
CA THR A 197 -15.36 31.96 13.15
C THR A 197 -15.16 33.43 12.75
N ALA A 198 -15.89 34.34 13.41
CA ALA A 198 -15.72 35.77 13.22
C ALA A 198 -14.33 36.27 13.69
N GLY A 199 -13.97 37.49 13.31
CA GLY A 199 -12.66 38.07 13.60
C GLY A 199 -11.60 37.58 12.61
N ASP A 200 -10.41 37.27 13.10
CA ASP A 200 -9.25 36.99 12.25
C ASP A 200 -9.50 35.87 11.22
N CYS A 201 -10.22 34.80 11.57
CA CYS A 201 -10.50 33.72 10.61
C CYS A 201 -11.44 34.20 9.50
N GLY A 202 -12.55 34.86 9.84
CA GLY A 202 -13.48 35.46 8.89
C GLY A 202 -12.81 36.48 7.97
N ASP A 203 -11.92 37.33 8.50
CA ASP A 203 -11.16 38.31 7.71
C ASP A 203 -10.26 37.63 6.67
N HIS A 204 -9.65 36.49 7.02
CA HIS A 204 -8.88 35.69 6.07
C HIS A 204 -9.77 35.05 5.00
N PHE A 205 -10.95 34.53 5.35
CA PHE A 205 -11.87 33.98 4.36
C PHE A 205 -12.39 35.05 3.40
N LEU A 206 -12.71 36.26 3.88
CA LEU A 206 -13.01 37.40 3.02
C LEU A 206 -11.86 37.69 2.05
N LYS A 207 -10.61 37.64 2.53
CA LYS A 207 -9.41 37.82 1.69
C LYS A 207 -9.21 36.70 0.68
N TRP A 208 -9.49 35.45 1.04
CA TRP A 208 -9.16 34.28 0.21
C TRP A 208 -10.26 33.93 -0.80
N MET A 209 -11.52 34.05 -0.40
CA MET A 209 -12.68 33.61 -1.17
C MET A 209 -13.79 34.66 -1.29
N GLY A 210 -13.59 35.88 -0.78
CA GLY A 210 -14.46 37.04 -1.04
C GLY A 210 -15.75 37.07 -0.22
N GLY A 211 -16.08 35.97 0.45
CA GLY A 211 -17.25 35.83 1.30
C GLY A 211 -17.16 34.58 2.17
N PHE A 212 -17.96 34.52 3.23
CA PHE A 212 -18.04 33.37 4.13
C PHE A 212 -19.35 33.36 4.92
N PHE A 213 -19.69 32.21 5.51
CA PHE A 213 -20.77 32.10 6.48
C PHE A 213 -20.29 32.55 7.85
N GLU A 214 -21.00 33.50 8.45
CA GLU A 214 -20.73 33.96 9.82
C GLU A 214 -21.89 33.55 10.74
N PRO A 215 -21.63 32.84 11.86
CA PRO A 215 -22.66 32.53 12.84
C PRO A 215 -23.39 33.79 13.34
N HIS A 216 -24.70 33.68 13.56
CA HIS A 216 -25.63 34.76 13.92
C HIS A 216 -25.88 35.82 12.84
N TRP A 217 -25.21 35.72 11.68
CA TRP A 217 -25.46 36.57 10.51
C TRP A 217 -26.06 35.77 9.36
N SER A 218 -25.45 34.64 9.05
CA SER A 218 -25.83 33.72 7.97
C SER A 218 -26.77 32.62 8.47
N VAL A 219 -27.47 31.96 7.54
CA VAL A 219 -28.46 30.90 7.87
C VAL A 219 -28.29 29.67 6.99
N ASN A 220 -28.58 28.47 7.52
CA ASN A 220 -28.46 27.18 6.82
C ASN A 220 -29.77 26.33 6.77
N PRO A 221 -30.86 26.84 6.19
CA PRO A 221 -32.09 26.05 6.07
C PRO A 221 -31.96 24.99 4.96
N HIS A 222 -32.78 23.94 5.06
CA HIS A 222 -32.99 22.99 3.97
C HIS A 222 -34.14 23.45 3.07
N TRP A 223 -33.89 23.57 1.77
CA TRP A 223 -34.91 23.97 0.80
C TRP A 223 -34.52 23.61 -0.63
N THR A 224 -35.51 23.60 -1.53
CA THR A 224 -35.28 23.39 -2.95
C THR A 224 -35.01 24.73 -3.63
N ALA A 225 -33.80 24.90 -4.14
CA ALA A 225 -33.42 26.07 -4.91
C ALA A 225 -33.43 25.75 -6.41
N VAL A 226 -33.88 26.72 -7.22
CA VAL A 226 -33.95 26.62 -8.68
C VAL A 226 -33.06 27.69 -9.30
N PHE A 227 -32.12 27.27 -10.15
CA PHE A 227 -31.20 28.13 -10.87
C PHE A 227 -31.34 27.88 -12.38
N GLU A 228 -31.90 28.85 -13.08
CA GLU A 228 -32.14 28.80 -14.53
C GLU A 228 -31.38 29.88 -15.30
N ASN A 229 -31.21 31.05 -14.69
CA ASN A 229 -30.55 32.20 -15.30
C ASN A 229 -29.15 32.36 -14.69
N LEU A 230 -28.18 31.66 -15.26
CA LEU A 230 -26.80 31.70 -14.81
C LEU A 230 -26.05 32.87 -15.48
N PRO A 231 -25.13 33.55 -14.77
CA PRO A 231 -24.31 34.61 -15.37
C PRO A 231 -23.40 34.04 -16.46
N GLN A 232 -22.96 34.89 -17.39
CA GLN A 232 -21.90 34.51 -18.32
C GLN A 232 -20.55 34.48 -17.56
N HIS A 233 -20.07 33.28 -17.25
CA HIS A 233 -18.81 33.07 -16.53
C HIS A 233 -18.22 31.71 -16.91
N PRO A 234 -16.89 31.50 -16.91
CA PRO A 234 -16.32 30.18 -17.19
C PRO A 234 -16.89 29.05 -16.30
N ILE A 235 -17.23 29.36 -15.05
CA ILE A 235 -17.83 28.40 -14.11
C ILE A 235 -19.18 27.86 -14.60
N THR A 236 -19.95 28.67 -15.34
CA THR A 236 -21.29 28.31 -15.80
C THR A 236 -21.29 27.70 -17.22
N SER A 237 -20.11 27.51 -17.83
CA SER A 237 -19.95 26.88 -19.15
C SER A 237 -20.57 25.48 -19.19
N GLY A 238 -21.54 25.30 -20.09
CA GLY A 238 -22.27 24.04 -20.28
C GLY A 238 -23.06 23.53 -19.08
N VAL A 239 -23.28 24.37 -18.06
CA VAL A 239 -24.14 24.09 -16.91
C VAL A 239 -25.59 24.38 -17.30
N GLY A 240 -26.45 23.38 -17.12
CA GLY A 240 -27.89 23.51 -17.37
C GLY A 240 -28.65 24.04 -16.17
N ARG A 241 -29.97 23.88 -16.21
CA ARG A 241 -30.86 24.18 -15.09
C ARG A 241 -30.52 23.28 -13.89
N ILE A 242 -30.43 23.87 -12.70
CA ILE A 242 -30.25 23.15 -11.44
C ILE A 242 -31.51 23.34 -10.60
N GLU A 243 -32.14 22.24 -10.18
CA GLU A 243 -33.26 22.25 -9.21
C GLU A 243 -32.97 21.20 -8.15
N ILE A 244 -32.46 21.63 -7.00
CA ILE A 244 -31.93 20.72 -5.97
C ILE A 244 -32.41 21.11 -4.58
N ASN A 245 -32.88 20.09 -3.86
CA ASN A 245 -33.09 20.16 -2.41
C ASN A 245 -31.76 19.89 -1.69
N ASP A 246 -31.29 20.88 -0.94
CA ASP A 246 -30.04 20.84 -0.18
C ASP A 246 -30.16 21.72 1.07
N GLU A 247 -29.17 21.69 1.94
CA GLU A 247 -29.01 22.68 3.01
C GLU A 247 -28.28 23.91 2.45
N TRP A 248 -28.98 24.71 1.64
CA TRP A 248 -28.40 25.89 0.99
C TRP A 248 -28.26 27.04 1.97
N TYR A 249 -27.02 27.51 2.16
CA TYR A 249 -26.73 28.60 3.09
C TYR A 249 -26.88 29.94 2.40
N TYR A 250 -27.36 30.95 3.12
CA TYR A 250 -27.46 32.30 2.57
C TYR A 250 -27.30 33.41 3.62
N HIS A 251 -27.35 34.66 3.14
CA HIS A 251 -27.00 35.86 3.90
C HIS A 251 -25.53 35.82 4.35
N MET A 252 -24.64 35.56 3.40
CA MET A 252 -23.19 35.49 3.61
C MET A 252 -22.61 36.86 3.96
N ARG A 253 -21.46 36.88 4.62
CA ARG A 253 -20.57 38.04 4.61
C ARG A 253 -19.87 38.09 3.27
N PHE A 254 -19.67 39.30 2.75
CA PHE A 254 -18.86 39.54 1.56
C PHE A 254 -17.91 40.70 1.80
N VAL A 255 -16.84 40.76 1.00
CA VAL A 255 -15.98 41.95 0.94
C VAL A 255 -16.82 43.19 0.62
N PRO A 256 -16.40 44.39 1.06
CA PRO A 256 -17.18 45.62 0.84
C PRO A 256 -17.59 45.80 -0.62
N GLU A 257 -18.86 46.13 -0.83
CA GLU A 257 -19.47 46.34 -2.16
C GLU A 257 -19.38 45.12 -3.09
N MET A 258 -19.10 43.92 -2.55
CA MET A 258 -18.85 42.70 -3.33
C MET A 258 -17.76 42.89 -4.39
N LYS A 259 -16.79 43.78 -4.15
CA LYS A 259 -15.76 44.12 -5.13
C LYS A 259 -14.95 42.87 -5.50
N GLY A 260 -14.96 42.51 -6.79
CA GLY A 260 -14.28 41.31 -7.30
C GLY A 260 -15.08 40.01 -7.13
N VAL A 261 -16.24 40.05 -6.47
CA VAL A 261 -17.13 38.90 -6.30
C VAL A 261 -18.17 38.88 -7.41
N THR A 262 -18.28 37.75 -8.11
CA THR A 262 -19.33 37.48 -9.09
C THR A 262 -20.28 36.42 -8.51
N PRO A 263 -21.55 36.76 -8.21
CA PRO A 263 -22.54 35.76 -7.83
C PRO A 263 -22.74 34.75 -8.96
N ILE A 264 -22.56 33.45 -8.67
CA ILE A 264 -22.68 32.36 -9.65
C ILE A 264 -24.06 31.71 -9.55
N LEU A 265 -24.49 31.37 -8.33
CA LEU A 265 -25.85 30.90 -8.05
C LEU A 265 -26.53 31.88 -7.11
N SER A 266 -27.69 32.37 -7.52
CA SER A 266 -28.52 33.27 -6.71
C SER A 266 -29.97 32.86 -6.78
N ALA A 267 -30.65 32.89 -5.64
CA ALA A 267 -32.08 32.63 -5.55
C ALA A 267 -32.68 33.47 -4.43
N LEU A 268 -33.98 33.77 -4.51
CA LEU A 268 -34.71 34.36 -3.40
C LEU A 268 -35.28 33.22 -2.54
N PRO A 269 -34.80 33.00 -1.31
CA PRO A 269 -35.27 31.91 -0.48
C PRO A 269 -36.75 32.11 -0.11
N PRO A 270 -37.55 31.04 -0.05
CA PRO A 270 -38.95 31.15 0.32
C PRO A 270 -39.08 31.44 1.82
N ARG A 271 -40.20 32.05 2.26
CA ARG A 271 -40.40 32.53 3.64
C ARG A 271 -40.18 31.42 4.68
N GLU A 272 -40.53 30.19 4.32
CA GLU A 272 -40.49 29.01 5.18
C GLU A 272 -39.08 28.69 5.68
N THR A 273 -38.05 29.12 4.94
CA THR A 273 -36.64 28.98 5.33
C THR A 273 -36.26 29.79 6.57
N LEU A 274 -37.09 30.77 6.96
CA LEU A 274 -36.85 31.67 8.10
C LEU A 274 -37.81 31.44 9.28
N ASN A 275 -38.49 30.28 9.32
CA ASN A 275 -39.43 29.93 10.38
C ASN A 275 -38.75 29.53 11.71
N ARG A 276 -37.45 29.17 11.67
CA ARG A 276 -36.69 28.82 12.89
C ARG A 276 -36.49 30.08 13.77
N PRO A 277 -36.46 29.93 15.12
CA PRO A 277 -36.10 31.01 16.04
C PRO A 277 -34.71 31.60 15.75
N ASP A 278 -34.40 32.73 16.38
CA ASP A 278 -33.11 33.37 16.18
C ASP A 278 -31.97 32.56 16.82
N GLY A 279 -30.85 32.45 16.12
CA GLY A 279 -29.76 31.56 16.55
C GLY A 279 -28.51 31.66 15.68
N PRO A 280 -27.48 30.86 15.98
CA PRO A 280 -26.19 30.91 15.29
C PRO A 280 -26.25 30.49 13.81
N HIS A 281 -27.15 29.58 13.45
CA HIS A 281 -27.33 29.11 12.06
C HIS A 281 -28.79 29.24 11.56
N SER A 282 -29.65 29.84 12.37
CA SER A 282 -31.07 30.03 12.10
C SER A 282 -31.40 31.53 11.96
N GLY A 283 -32.68 31.92 11.98
CA GLY A 283 -33.07 33.29 11.61
C GLY A 283 -32.38 34.40 12.42
N ASN A 284 -32.44 35.62 11.90
CA ASN A 284 -32.06 36.84 12.63
C ASN A 284 -32.81 38.04 12.01
N PRO A 285 -32.82 39.22 12.65
CA PRO A 285 -33.54 40.38 12.10
C PRO A 285 -33.01 40.83 10.74
N ALA A 286 -31.69 40.83 10.53
CA ALA A 286 -31.06 41.31 9.30
C ALA A 286 -31.43 40.44 8.08
N VAL A 287 -31.37 39.12 8.22
CA VAL A 287 -31.74 38.20 7.13
C VAL A 287 -33.24 38.26 6.82
N ARG A 288 -34.10 38.47 7.82
CA ARG A 288 -35.54 38.64 7.58
C ARG A 288 -35.84 39.93 6.84
N GLU A 289 -35.18 41.02 7.21
CA GLU A 289 -35.29 42.29 6.49
C GLU A 289 -34.83 42.12 5.02
N ALA A 290 -33.67 41.50 4.80
CA ALA A 290 -33.12 41.25 3.46
C ALA A 290 -34.06 40.43 2.56
N VAL A 291 -34.54 39.29 3.06
CA VAL A 291 -35.32 38.32 2.27
C VAL A 291 -36.81 38.65 2.23
N LEU A 292 -37.41 39.01 3.37
CA LEU A 292 -38.86 39.18 3.48
C LEU A 292 -39.31 40.59 3.07
N GLU A 293 -38.52 41.61 3.37
CA GLU A 293 -38.88 43.01 3.13
C GLU A 293 -38.22 43.55 1.86
N ARG A 294 -36.89 43.53 1.78
CA ARG A 294 -36.12 44.06 0.63
C ARG A 294 -36.13 43.14 -0.59
N LYS A 295 -36.52 41.87 -0.42
CA LYS A 295 -36.60 40.85 -1.49
C LYS A 295 -35.27 40.68 -2.23
N GLU A 296 -34.18 40.79 -1.49
CA GLU A 296 -32.82 40.69 -2.04
C GLU A 296 -32.53 39.24 -2.46
N PRO A 297 -32.13 39.00 -3.73
CA PRO A 297 -31.60 37.71 -4.13
C PRO A 297 -30.42 37.34 -3.24
N GLN A 298 -30.40 36.10 -2.80
CA GLN A 298 -29.34 35.59 -1.94
C GLN A 298 -28.35 34.77 -2.75
N HIS A 299 -27.06 34.98 -2.50
CA HIS A 299 -25.97 34.34 -3.24
C HIS A 299 -25.49 33.09 -2.49
N VAL A 300 -25.63 31.94 -3.14
CA VAL A 300 -25.36 30.61 -2.55
C VAL A 300 -24.16 29.91 -3.21
N ALA A 301 -23.66 30.48 -4.31
CA ALA A 301 -22.35 30.20 -4.85
C ALA A 301 -21.77 31.47 -5.49
N TRP A 302 -20.48 31.71 -5.35
CA TRP A 302 -19.83 32.92 -5.87
C TRP A 302 -18.37 32.67 -6.26
N ALA A 303 -17.94 33.37 -7.31
CA ALA A 303 -16.54 33.45 -7.72
C ALA A 303 -15.93 34.73 -7.16
N TYR A 304 -14.65 34.70 -6.81
CA TYR A 304 -13.91 35.86 -6.34
C TYR A 304 -12.58 35.97 -7.07
N ASP A 305 -12.45 37.03 -7.88
CA ASP A 305 -11.16 37.45 -8.41
C ASP A 305 -10.50 38.36 -7.37
N ARG A 306 -9.37 37.92 -6.81
CA ARG A 306 -8.70 38.67 -5.74
C ARG A 306 -8.16 40.00 -6.29
N PRO A 307 -8.09 41.06 -5.46
CA PRO A 307 -7.65 42.39 -5.89
C PRO A 307 -6.23 42.45 -6.49
N ASP A 308 -5.38 41.46 -6.20
CA ASP A 308 -4.04 41.34 -6.80
C ASP A 308 -4.06 40.94 -8.28
N GLY A 309 -5.24 40.58 -8.81
CA GLY A 309 -5.48 40.15 -10.18
C GLY A 309 -4.89 38.78 -10.50
N LYS A 310 -4.42 38.04 -9.49
CA LYS A 310 -3.70 36.78 -9.69
C LYS A 310 -4.30 35.60 -8.97
N GLY A 311 -4.90 35.76 -7.78
CA GLY A 311 -5.54 34.65 -7.07
C GLY A 311 -7.05 34.57 -7.30
N ARG A 312 -7.61 33.35 -7.18
CA ARG A 312 -9.05 33.10 -7.30
C ARG A 312 -9.62 32.40 -6.07
N GLY A 313 -10.89 32.63 -5.79
CA GLY A 313 -11.63 31.94 -4.74
C GLY A 313 -13.03 31.58 -5.17
N PHE A 314 -13.59 30.51 -4.61
CA PHE A 314 -14.96 30.08 -4.88
C PHE A 314 -15.61 29.55 -3.61
N GLY A 315 -16.77 30.07 -3.28
CA GLY A 315 -17.62 29.53 -2.23
C GLY A 315 -18.85 28.85 -2.84
N PHE A 316 -19.18 27.67 -2.34
CA PHE A 316 -20.35 26.91 -2.75
C PHE A 316 -21.04 26.31 -1.54
N THR A 317 -22.28 26.71 -1.28
CA THR A 317 -22.97 26.31 -0.04
C THR A 317 -23.73 24.99 -0.16
N GLY A 318 -23.90 24.45 -1.38
CA GLY A 318 -24.53 23.15 -1.59
C GLY A 318 -23.57 21.99 -1.31
N GLY A 319 -24.10 20.77 -1.27
CA GLY A 319 -23.33 19.56 -0.98
C GLY A 319 -23.56 19.00 0.42
N HIS A 320 -24.70 19.30 1.06
CA HIS A 320 -25.09 18.59 2.28
C HIS A 320 -25.35 17.12 1.95
N PHE A 321 -26.18 16.86 0.94
CA PHE A 321 -26.53 15.51 0.51
C PHE A 321 -25.62 15.01 -0.60
N HIS A 322 -24.85 13.96 -0.33
CA HIS A 322 -23.90 13.38 -1.29
C HIS A 322 -24.57 12.91 -2.60
N LYS A 323 -25.83 12.49 -2.53
CA LYS A 323 -26.63 12.09 -3.70
C LYS A 323 -26.78 13.20 -4.75
N ASN A 324 -26.66 14.47 -4.35
CA ASN A 324 -26.82 15.62 -5.26
C ASN A 324 -25.68 15.69 -6.29
N TRP A 325 -24.54 15.02 -6.04
CA TRP A 325 -23.50 14.83 -7.05
C TRP A 325 -23.95 14.00 -8.26
N GLY A 326 -25.07 13.27 -8.14
CA GLY A 326 -25.73 12.60 -9.27
C GLY A 326 -26.34 13.55 -10.30
N ASP A 327 -26.60 14.82 -9.96
CA ASP A 327 -27.05 15.81 -10.94
C ASP A 327 -25.86 16.37 -11.73
N ASP A 328 -25.94 16.24 -13.07
CA ASP A 328 -24.84 16.61 -13.96
C ASP A 328 -24.54 18.12 -13.95
N SER A 329 -25.55 18.98 -13.82
CA SER A 329 -25.34 20.43 -13.83
C SER A 329 -24.75 20.91 -12.51
N PHE A 330 -25.23 20.38 -11.39
CA PHE A 330 -24.69 20.65 -10.05
C PHE A 330 -23.23 20.22 -9.93
N ARG A 331 -22.91 18.99 -10.35
CA ARG A 331 -21.54 18.48 -10.34
C ARG A 331 -20.64 19.27 -11.29
N LYS A 332 -21.08 19.52 -12.53
CA LYS A 332 -20.30 20.26 -13.54
C LYS A 332 -19.96 21.67 -13.07
N LEU A 333 -20.89 22.37 -12.42
CA LEU A 333 -20.64 23.71 -11.87
C LEU A 333 -19.42 23.71 -10.93
N VAL A 334 -19.36 22.74 -10.01
CA VAL A 334 -18.26 22.63 -9.04
C VAL A 334 -16.96 22.21 -9.73
N LEU A 335 -17.00 21.26 -10.66
CA LEU A 335 -15.82 20.88 -11.45
C LEU A 335 -15.26 22.06 -12.25
N ASN A 336 -16.13 22.85 -12.91
CA ASN A 336 -15.73 24.07 -13.61
C ASN A 336 -15.11 25.09 -12.65
N ALA A 337 -15.68 25.27 -11.46
CA ALA A 337 -15.17 26.18 -10.45
C ALA A 337 -13.78 25.81 -9.97
N ILE A 338 -13.51 24.52 -9.78
CA ILE A 338 -12.20 24.01 -9.38
C ILE A 338 -11.16 24.28 -10.47
N VAL A 339 -11.47 23.95 -11.73
CA VAL A 339 -10.57 24.24 -12.86
C VAL A 339 -10.31 25.74 -13.00
N TRP A 340 -11.36 26.56 -12.90
CA TRP A 340 -11.25 28.01 -12.96
C TRP A 340 -10.39 28.56 -11.81
N ALA A 341 -10.60 28.09 -10.57
CA ALA A 341 -9.84 28.53 -9.40
C ALA A 341 -8.35 28.13 -9.50
N ALA A 342 -8.05 27.02 -10.17
CA ALA A 342 -6.68 26.59 -10.49
C ALA A 342 -6.03 27.37 -11.66
N HIS A 343 -6.69 28.41 -12.17
CA HIS A 343 -6.29 29.12 -13.38
C HIS A 343 -6.20 28.23 -14.63
N GLY A 344 -6.93 27.12 -14.64
CA GLY A 344 -7.13 26.30 -15.83
C GLY A 344 -8.15 26.92 -16.79
N GLU A 345 -8.08 26.51 -18.04
CA GLU A 345 -9.10 26.85 -19.04
C GLU A 345 -10.29 25.91 -18.88
N VAL A 346 -11.45 26.47 -18.51
CA VAL A 346 -12.69 25.69 -18.44
C VAL A 346 -13.18 25.45 -19.87
N PRO A 347 -13.43 24.20 -20.29
CA PRO A 347 -13.92 23.91 -21.62
C PRO A 347 -15.24 24.64 -21.92
N ALA A 348 -15.50 24.96 -23.18
CA ALA A 348 -16.71 25.69 -23.58
C ALA A 348 -18.03 25.00 -23.18
N ASN A 349 -18.04 23.66 -23.15
CA ASN A 349 -19.18 22.84 -22.70
C ASN A 349 -19.09 22.43 -21.21
N GLY A 350 -18.15 23.03 -20.47
CA GLY A 350 -17.76 22.66 -19.12
C GLY A 350 -16.96 21.35 -19.07
N VAL A 351 -16.51 21.01 -17.87
CA VAL A 351 -15.84 19.74 -17.59
C VAL A 351 -16.84 18.60 -17.80
N GLU A 352 -16.55 17.73 -18.76
CA GLU A 352 -17.35 16.53 -19.01
C GLU A 352 -17.06 15.48 -17.93
N SER A 353 -18.10 14.94 -17.30
CA SER A 353 -18.00 13.82 -16.37
C SER A 353 -19.22 12.93 -16.50
N ALA A 354 -19.03 11.61 -16.51
CA ALA A 354 -20.14 10.67 -16.51
C ALA A 354 -20.98 10.84 -15.23
N THR A 355 -22.30 10.67 -15.36
CA THR A 355 -23.22 10.64 -14.22
C THR A 355 -22.84 9.49 -13.29
N PRO A 356 -22.57 9.74 -12.01
CA PRO A 356 -22.23 8.70 -11.07
C PRO A 356 -23.29 7.61 -10.99
N THR A 357 -22.87 6.35 -10.96
CA THR A 357 -23.78 5.24 -10.69
C THR A 357 -24.16 5.22 -9.21
N GLN A 358 -25.19 4.45 -8.85
CA GLN A 358 -25.54 4.25 -7.44
C GLN A 358 -24.37 3.61 -6.66
N GLU A 359 -23.63 2.68 -7.28
CA GLU A 359 -22.47 2.05 -6.66
C GLU A 359 -21.34 3.07 -6.41
N GLU A 360 -21.10 4.00 -7.36
CA GLU A 360 -20.13 5.07 -7.19
C GLU A 360 -20.54 6.07 -6.09
N LEU A 361 -21.84 6.36 -5.95
CA LEU A 361 -22.34 7.22 -4.87
C LEU A 361 -22.35 6.53 -3.49
N GLU A 362 -22.46 5.20 -3.45
CA GLU A 362 -22.35 4.43 -2.18
C GLU A 362 -20.89 4.11 -1.81
N ALA A 363 -19.95 4.27 -2.72
CA ALA A 363 -18.54 4.05 -2.45
C ALA A 363 -17.97 5.11 -1.51
N ASN A 364 -17.06 4.69 -0.62
CA ASN A 364 -16.27 5.56 0.25
C ASN A 364 -17.06 6.46 1.21
N GLN A 365 -18.31 6.10 1.52
CA GLN A 365 -19.11 6.81 2.53
C GLN A 365 -18.34 6.89 3.87
N ASP A 366 -18.31 8.07 4.44
CA ASP A 366 -17.65 8.45 5.68
C ASP A 366 -18.22 7.67 6.87
N GLU A 367 -19.53 7.42 6.87
CA GLU A 367 -20.26 6.70 7.92
C GLU A 367 -21.01 5.47 7.36
N PRO A 368 -21.25 4.42 8.18
CA PRO A 368 -21.90 3.21 7.71
C PRO A 368 -23.37 3.43 7.39
N LYS A 369 -23.88 2.61 6.47
CA LYS A 369 -25.29 2.58 6.09
C LYS A 369 -26.19 2.22 7.29
N PRO A 370 -27.25 2.99 7.60
CA PRO A 370 -28.16 2.69 8.70
C PRO A 370 -28.78 1.30 8.57
N GLY A 371 -28.74 0.52 9.66
CA GLY A 371 -29.25 -0.87 9.69
C GLY A 371 -28.21 -1.95 9.39
N ASN A 372 -26.99 -1.57 9.00
CA ASN A 372 -25.83 -2.45 8.91
C ASN A 372 -24.74 -1.92 9.85
N ALA A 373 -24.60 -2.50 11.05
CA ALA A 373 -23.61 -2.07 12.05
C ALA A 373 -22.18 -2.57 11.77
N GLN A 374 -21.93 -3.16 10.60
CA GLN A 374 -20.58 -3.44 10.12
C GLN A 374 -20.01 -2.15 9.51
N ALA A 375 -18.78 -1.84 9.88
CA ALA A 375 -18.08 -0.56 9.72
C ALA A 375 -18.31 0.15 8.36
N ALA A 376 -18.25 1.49 8.39
CA ALA A 376 -18.19 2.30 7.18
C ALA A 376 -17.12 1.72 6.23
N PRO A 377 -17.38 1.66 4.91
CA PRO A 377 -16.34 1.26 3.97
C PRO A 377 -15.15 2.23 4.15
N LYS A 378 -13.98 1.68 4.53
CA LYS A 378 -12.72 2.44 4.60
C LYS A 378 -12.56 3.24 3.29
N PRO A 379 -12.13 4.52 3.34
CA PRO A 379 -11.87 5.29 2.13
C PRO A 379 -10.94 4.50 1.21
N ALA A 380 -11.39 4.20 -0.01
CA ALA A 380 -10.51 3.65 -1.02
C ALA A 380 -9.48 4.72 -1.36
N GLU A 381 -8.21 4.45 -1.07
CA GLU A 381 -7.13 5.18 -1.73
C GLU A 381 -7.26 5.03 -3.25
N PRO A 382 -6.91 6.05 -4.04
CA PRO A 382 -6.97 5.97 -5.49
C PRO A 382 -6.10 4.81 -5.98
N LYS A 383 -6.74 3.68 -6.25
CA LYS A 383 -6.12 2.55 -6.94
C LYS A 383 -5.77 3.01 -8.35
N LEU A 384 -4.48 3.07 -8.65
CA LEU A 384 -4.02 2.88 -10.02
C LEU A 384 -4.60 1.54 -10.49
N ALA A 385 -5.46 1.59 -11.51
CA ALA A 385 -6.26 0.46 -11.95
C ALA A 385 -5.41 -0.78 -12.28
N GLN A 386 -5.54 -1.85 -11.49
CA GLN A 386 -5.27 -3.21 -11.92
C GLN A 386 -6.62 -3.95 -11.98
N GLY A 387 -7.06 -4.29 -13.20
CA GLY A 387 -8.43 -4.78 -13.46
C GLY A 387 -8.70 -6.20 -12.96
N ASN A 388 -9.86 -6.42 -12.35
CA ASN A 388 -10.41 -7.75 -12.08
C ASN A 388 -10.78 -8.45 -13.41
N VAL A 389 -10.10 -9.53 -13.78
CA VAL A 389 -10.42 -10.27 -15.01
C VAL A 389 -11.56 -11.27 -14.78
N LYS A 390 -12.63 -11.13 -15.56
CA LYS A 390 -13.82 -11.99 -15.55
C LYS A 390 -13.58 -13.26 -16.39
N SER A 391 -14.17 -14.39 -15.99
CA SER A 391 -14.14 -15.63 -16.79
C SER A 391 -14.76 -15.43 -18.17
N VAL A 392 -14.19 -16.08 -19.18
CA VAL A 392 -14.75 -16.10 -20.54
C VAL A 392 -15.81 -17.20 -20.72
N PHE A 393 -15.85 -18.19 -19.82
CA PHE A 393 -16.92 -19.18 -19.73
C PHE A 393 -17.08 -19.69 -18.30
N SER A 394 -18.31 -20.04 -17.91
CA SER A 394 -18.61 -20.78 -16.68
C SER A 394 -19.84 -21.67 -16.93
N SER A 395 -19.74 -22.96 -16.59
CA SER A 395 -20.86 -23.89 -16.76
C SER A 395 -21.93 -23.68 -15.69
N LYS A 396 -23.09 -24.34 -15.83
CA LYS A 396 -23.91 -24.66 -14.65
C LYS A 396 -23.22 -25.75 -13.84
N VAL A 397 -23.62 -25.93 -12.58
CA VAL A 397 -23.16 -27.04 -11.74
C VAL A 397 -23.53 -28.38 -12.41
N VAL A 398 -22.56 -29.29 -12.47
CA VAL A 398 -22.65 -30.62 -13.05
C VAL A 398 -22.72 -31.63 -11.92
N THR A 399 -23.78 -32.43 -11.89
CA THR A 399 -24.01 -33.48 -10.89
C THR A 399 -24.33 -34.81 -11.57
N PRO A 400 -24.41 -35.96 -10.87
CA PRO A 400 -24.91 -37.21 -11.43
C PRO A 400 -26.33 -37.10 -12.04
N ALA A 401 -27.11 -36.08 -11.68
CA ALA A 401 -28.42 -35.82 -12.31
C ALA A 401 -28.31 -35.09 -13.66
N THR A 402 -27.15 -34.48 -13.98
CA THR A 402 -26.91 -33.84 -15.26
C THR A 402 -26.88 -34.92 -16.36
N PRO A 403 -27.63 -34.75 -17.48
CA PRO A 403 -27.65 -35.74 -18.55
C PRO A 403 -26.24 -36.09 -19.05
N GLY A 404 -25.88 -37.37 -18.98
CA GLY A 404 -24.54 -37.85 -19.38
C GLY A 404 -23.40 -37.45 -18.44
N HIS A 405 -23.72 -36.94 -17.24
CA HIS A 405 -22.77 -36.44 -16.24
C HIS A 405 -21.79 -35.38 -16.78
N ALA A 406 -22.21 -34.63 -17.80
CA ALA A 406 -21.32 -33.73 -18.53
C ALA A 406 -22.03 -32.51 -19.13
N VAL A 407 -21.23 -31.52 -19.50
CA VAL A 407 -21.62 -30.30 -20.21
C VAL A 407 -20.66 -30.02 -21.37
N GLU A 408 -21.20 -29.48 -22.45
CA GLU A 408 -20.38 -28.95 -23.55
C GLU A 408 -19.88 -27.55 -23.20
N ILE A 409 -18.60 -27.31 -23.45
CA ILE A 409 -17.90 -26.07 -23.14
C ILE A 409 -17.43 -25.45 -24.45
N ALA A 410 -17.77 -24.17 -24.64
CA ALA A 410 -17.28 -23.36 -25.75
C ALA A 410 -17.00 -21.93 -25.24
N ALA A 411 -15.77 -21.46 -25.38
CA ALA A 411 -15.33 -20.14 -24.92
C ALA A 411 -14.64 -19.36 -26.06
N ASP A 412 -14.90 -18.05 -26.13
CA ASP A 412 -14.16 -17.14 -27.02
C ASP A 412 -12.80 -16.82 -26.38
N ILE A 413 -11.74 -17.08 -27.13
CA ILE A 413 -10.35 -16.88 -26.71
C ILE A 413 -9.56 -16.04 -27.73
N LYS A 414 -10.26 -15.28 -28.58
CA LYS A 414 -9.62 -14.48 -29.62
C LYS A 414 -8.61 -13.49 -29.01
N GLY A 415 -7.35 -13.62 -29.41
CA GLY A 415 -6.24 -12.77 -28.94
C GLY A 415 -5.72 -13.09 -27.53
N ALA A 416 -6.19 -14.18 -26.93
CA ALA A 416 -5.70 -14.63 -25.62
C ALA A 416 -4.27 -15.14 -25.72
N LYS A 417 -3.37 -14.72 -24.82
CA LYS A 417 -2.00 -15.26 -24.75
C LYS A 417 -1.88 -16.49 -23.84
N SER A 418 -2.86 -16.67 -22.96
CA SER A 418 -2.92 -17.78 -22.01
C SER A 418 -4.33 -18.34 -21.95
N LEU A 419 -4.44 -19.59 -21.51
CA LEU A 419 -5.72 -20.25 -21.25
C LEU A 419 -5.67 -20.91 -19.87
N TRP A 420 -6.67 -20.67 -19.05
CA TRP A 420 -6.78 -21.24 -17.71
C TRP A 420 -8.05 -22.07 -17.63
N LEU A 421 -7.91 -23.35 -17.34
CA LEU A 421 -9.02 -24.29 -17.14
C LEU A 421 -9.18 -24.52 -15.64
N VAL A 422 -10.35 -24.18 -15.10
CA VAL A 422 -10.60 -24.27 -13.65
C VAL A 422 -11.82 -25.13 -13.39
N VAL A 423 -11.72 -26.06 -12.45
CA VAL A 423 -12.87 -26.80 -11.93
C VAL A 423 -13.07 -26.41 -10.46
N THR A 424 -14.30 -26.07 -10.08
CA THR A 424 -14.64 -25.72 -8.70
C THR A 424 -15.67 -26.68 -8.12
N ASP A 425 -15.75 -26.75 -6.78
CA ASP A 425 -16.87 -27.40 -6.08
C ASP A 425 -18.20 -26.75 -6.51
N GLY A 426 -19.23 -27.58 -6.66
CA GLY A 426 -20.59 -27.15 -6.97
C GLY A 426 -21.39 -26.66 -5.77
N GLY A 427 -20.76 -26.55 -4.59
CA GLY A 427 -21.29 -25.92 -3.39
C GLY A 427 -21.75 -26.89 -2.30
N ASN A 428 -21.29 -28.14 -2.33
CA ASN A 428 -21.61 -29.15 -1.31
C ASN A 428 -20.37 -29.83 -0.73
N GLY A 429 -19.20 -29.22 -0.90
CA GLY A 429 -17.92 -29.75 -0.47
C GLY A 429 -17.34 -30.73 -1.49
N PHE A 430 -16.01 -30.75 -1.59
CA PHE A 430 -15.29 -31.41 -2.69
C PHE A 430 -15.24 -32.95 -2.63
N GLY A 431 -16.05 -33.60 -1.79
CA GLY A 431 -15.99 -35.05 -1.59
C GLY A 431 -16.36 -35.82 -2.86
N CYS A 432 -15.44 -36.61 -3.40
CA CYS A 432 -15.61 -37.36 -4.65
C CYS A 432 -15.74 -36.48 -5.92
N ASP A 433 -15.28 -35.23 -5.89
CA ASP A 433 -15.38 -34.27 -7.00
C ASP A 433 -14.33 -34.44 -8.10
N TRP A 434 -14.29 -35.64 -8.67
CA TRP A 434 -13.38 -35.96 -9.76
C TRP A 434 -13.99 -35.48 -11.07
N ALA A 435 -13.20 -34.80 -11.88
CA ALA A 435 -13.67 -34.14 -13.08
C ALA A 435 -12.71 -34.35 -14.24
N ASP A 436 -13.29 -34.44 -15.43
CA ASP A 436 -12.57 -34.64 -16.68
C ASP A 436 -12.82 -33.45 -17.62
N TRP A 437 -11.73 -32.83 -18.07
CA TRP A 437 -11.73 -32.05 -19.30
C TRP A 437 -11.57 -33.03 -20.47
N ALA A 438 -12.69 -33.53 -21.00
CA ALA A 438 -12.71 -34.47 -22.12
C ALA A 438 -12.55 -33.74 -23.46
N GLU A 439 -11.63 -34.25 -24.29
CA GLU A 439 -11.35 -33.79 -25.64
C GLU A 439 -11.12 -32.26 -25.76
N PRO A 440 -10.32 -31.64 -24.86
CA PRO A 440 -10.11 -30.20 -24.84
C PRO A 440 -9.31 -29.79 -26.07
N ARG A 441 -9.78 -28.77 -26.80
CA ARG A 441 -9.20 -28.34 -28.06
C ARG A 441 -9.36 -26.85 -28.29
N VAL A 442 -8.41 -26.27 -29.01
CA VAL A 442 -8.45 -24.89 -29.50
C VAL A 442 -8.65 -24.88 -31.01
N VAL A 443 -9.39 -23.89 -31.53
CA VAL A 443 -9.79 -23.80 -32.93
C VAL A 443 -9.44 -22.42 -33.49
N ALA A 444 -8.87 -22.38 -34.69
CA ALA A 444 -8.61 -21.15 -35.45
C ALA A 444 -9.64 -21.01 -36.59
N GLY A 445 -10.76 -20.32 -36.34
CA GLY A 445 -11.83 -20.17 -37.34
C GLY A 445 -12.48 -21.49 -37.75
N GLU A 446 -12.55 -21.78 -39.06
CA GLU A 446 -13.00 -23.08 -39.61
C GLU A 446 -11.86 -24.11 -39.78
N GLY A 447 -10.67 -23.83 -39.22
CA GLY A 447 -9.52 -24.73 -39.27
C GLY A 447 -9.69 -26.02 -38.45
N GLN A 448 -8.78 -26.98 -38.67
CA GLN A 448 -8.75 -28.22 -37.91
C GLN A 448 -8.45 -27.94 -36.42
N PRO A 449 -9.22 -28.51 -35.47
CA PRO A 449 -8.98 -28.33 -34.04
C PRO A 449 -7.61 -28.88 -33.61
N VAL A 450 -6.93 -28.16 -32.72
CA VAL A 450 -5.70 -28.61 -32.06
C VAL A 450 -6.06 -29.12 -30.68
N ALA A 451 -5.77 -30.40 -30.40
CA ALA A 451 -5.96 -30.99 -29.09
C ALA A 451 -5.06 -30.29 -28.06
N LEU A 452 -5.64 -29.80 -26.96
CA LEU A 452 -4.89 -29.09 -25.92
C LEU A 452 -3.93 -30.04 -25.19
N THR A 453 -4.21 -31.34 -25.19
CA THR A 453 -3.27 -32.39 -24.75
C THR A 453 -2.02 -32.47 -25.62
N SER A 454 -1.95 -31.85 -26.80
CA SER A 454 -0.69 -31.75 -27.55
C SER A 454 0.24 -30.65 -27.02
N LEU A 455 -0.27 -29.73 -26.19
CA LEU A 455 0.51 -28.68 -25.53
C LEU A 455 0.95 -29.14 -24.14
N ASN A 456 2.06 -28.57 -23.67
CA ASN A 456 2.44 -28.66 -22.26
C ASN A 456 1.72 -27.54 -21.51
N TRP A 457 1.06 -27.89 -20.42
CA TRP A 457 0.63 -26.86 -19.47
C TRP A 457 1.88 -26.25 -18.82
N LYS A 458 1.76 -24.98 -18.42
CA LYS A 458 2.77 -24.27 -17.66
C LYS A 458 2.72 -24.66 -16.18
N ALA A 459 1.51 -24.77 -15.64
CA ALA A 459 1.25 -25.21 -14.27
C ALA A 459 -0.09 -25.95 -14.20
N ALA A 460 -0.22 -26.88 -13.26
CA ALA A 460 -1.49 -27.56 -12.99
C ALA A 460 -1.57 -27.98 -11.52
N SER A 461 -2.71 -27.75 -10.89
CA SER A 461 -2.97 -28.13 -9.49
C SER A 461 -4.39 -28.64 -9.33
N SER A 462 -4.61 -29.47 -8.32
CA SER A 462 -5.93 -29.97 -7.91
C SER A 462 -5.94 -30.21 -6.41
N GLN A 463 -7.07 -29.96 -5.75
CA GLN A 463 -7.19 -30.05 -4.30
C GLN A 463 -6.97 -31.48 -3.76
N PHE A 464 -7.28 -32.50 -4.56
CA PHE A 464 -6.98 -33.89 -4.25
C PHE A 464 -6.42 -34.60 -5.50
N GLY A 465 -5.48 -35.54 -5.29
CA GLY A 465 -4.80 -36.21 -6.40
C GLY A 465 -3.93 -35.25 -7.21
N LYS A 466 -3.68 -35.58 -8.48
CA LYS A 466 -2.92 -34.74 -9.41
C LYS A 466 -3.72 -34.50 -10.69
N VAL A 467 -3.47 -33.37 -11.35
CA VAL A 467 -3.91 -33.19 -12.73
C VAL A 467 -3.10 -34.13 -13.62
N GLU A 468 -3.79 -35.02 -14.31
CA GLU A 468 -3.17 -36.06 -15.11
C GLU A 468 -3.60 -35.97 -16.57
N LYS A 469 -2.65 -36.22 -17.47
CA LYS A 469 -2.90 -36.22 -18.91
C LYS A 469 -3.31 -37.61 -19.36
N ASN A 470 -4.48 -37.71 -19.99
CA ASN A 470 -5.08 -38.96 -20.47
C ASN A 470 -5.32 -40.01 -19.37
N LYS A 471 -5.35 -39.58 -18.10
CA LYS A 471 -5.65 -40.38 -16.93
C LYS A 471 -6.45 -39.53 -15.95
N ASN A 472 -7.26 -40.18 -15.11
CA ASN A 472 -7.98 -39.48 -14.04
C ASN A 472 -7.02 -39.04 -12.91
N CYS A 473 -7.52 -38.30 -11.92
CA CYS A 473 -6.68 -37.66 -10.91
C CYS A 473 -5.94 -38.61 -9.94
N SER A 474 -6.18 -39.92 -10.04
CA SER A 474 -5.45 -40.98 -9.33
C SER A 474 -4.67 -41.92 -10.26
N GLY A 475 -4.55 -41.57 -11.55
CA GLY A 475 -3.76 -42.32 -12.53
C GLY A 475 -4.48 -43.48 -13.23
N GLY A 476 -5.80 -43.61 -13.07
CA GLY A 476 -6.66 -44.57 -13.78
C GLY A 476 -7.20 -44.05 -15.12
N ASP A 477 -8.12 -44.80 -15.74
CA ASP A 477 -8.71 -44.43 -17.03
C ASP A 477 -9.72 -43.27 -16.91
N LEU A 478 -9.65 -42.29 -17.81
CA LEU A 478 -10.65 -41.21 -17.94
C LEU A 478 -11.99 -41.77 -18.42
N ARG A 479 -13.04 -41.63 -17.62
CA ARG A 479 -14.36 -42.13 -17.98
C ARG A 479 -15.45 -41.21 -17.45
N ILE A 480 -16.39 -40.85 -18.32
CA ILE A 480 -17.56 -40.05 -17.94
C ILE A 480 -18.82 -40.88 -18.22
N ALA A 481 -19.68 -41.03 -17.20
CA ALA A 481 -20.93 -41.79 -17.28
C ALA A 481 -20.75 -43.22 -17.86
N GLY A 482 -19.66 -43.89 -17.47
CA GLY A 482 -19.30 -45.25 -17.88
C GLY A 482 -18.69 -45.36 -19.26
N ARG A 483 -18.47 -44.23 -19.96
CA ARG A 483 -17.88 -44.21 -21.32
C ARG A 483 -16.43 -43.73 -21.26
N PRO A 484 -15.49 -44.39 -21.96
CA PRO A 484 -14.11 -43.94 -22.03
C PRO A 484 -14.00 -42.56 -22.71
N VAL A 485 -13.12 -41.72 -22.18
CA VAL A 485 -12.68 -40.47 -22.81
C VAL A 485 -11.37 -40.76 -23.54
N GLU A 486 -11.33 -40.48 -24.84
CA GLU A 486 -10.19 -40.83 -25.70
C GLU A 486 -8.90 -40.10 -25.31
N TYR A 487 -9.00 -38.80 -25.01
CA TYR A 487 -7.92 -37.97 -24.49
C TYR A 487 -8.50 -36.80 -23.70
N GLY A 488 -7.74 -36.31 -22.72
CA GLY A 488 -8.20 -35.23 -21.86
C GLY A 488 -7.30 -34.98 -20.67
N PHE A 489 -7.80 -34.19 -19.73
CA PHE A 489 -7.16 -33.95 -18.44
C PHE A 489 -8.08 -34.39 -17.32
N GLY A 490 -7.63 -35.34 -16.51
CA GLY A 490 -8.31 -35.76 -15.31
C GLY A 490 -7.86 -34.91 -14.14
N THR A 491 -8.82 -34.48 -13.32
CA THR A 491 -8.58 -33.57 -12.20
C THR A 491 -9.59 -33.80 -11.07
N HIS A 492 -9.46 -33.03 -10.02
CA HIS A 492 -10.34 -33.00 -8.87
C HIS A 492 -10.66 -31.55 -8.52
N ALA A 493 -11.91 -31.21 -8.23
CA ALA A 493 -12.26 -29.87 -7.78
C ALA A 493 -11.69 -29.60 -6.37
N ASN A 494 -11.11 -28.46 -6.04
CA ASN A 494 -10.82 -27.30 -6.85
C ASN A 494 -9.50 -27.46 -7.61
N SER A 495 -9.49 -27.19 -8.91
CA SER A 495 -8.30 -27.33 -9.75
C SER A 495 -8.10 -26.20 -10.74
N VAL A 496 -6.84 -26.02 -11.14
CA VAL A 496 -6.40 -25.03 -12.12
C VAL A 496 -5.41 -25.68 -13.06
N ILE A 497 -5.57 -25.47 -14.37
CA ILE A 497 -4.60 -25.86 -15.41
C ILE A 497 -4.28 -24.62 -16.25
N GLU A 498 -3.02 -24.19 -16.24
CA GLU A 498 -2.52 -23.03 -16.98
C GLU A 498 -1.84 -23.46 -18.28
N PHE A 499 -2.21 -22.86 -19.40
CA PHE A 499 -1.52 -22.98 -20.68
C PHE A 499 -1.03 -21.61 -21.16
N GLU A 500 0.21 -21.57 -21.65
CA GLU A 500 0.66 -20.50 -22.54
C GLU A 500 0.31 -20.90 -23.98
N LEU A 501 -0.40 -20.02 -24.70
CA LEU A 501 -0.74 -20.28 -26.10
C LEU A 501 0.46 -19.92 -27.00
N PRO A 502 0.72 -20.69 -28.08
CA PRO A 502 1.85 -20.43 -28.96
C PRO A 502 1.86 -19.00 -29.49
N LYS A 503 3.03 -18.35 -29.52
CA LYS A 503 3.20 -17.01 -30.09
C LYS A 503 2.67 -16.99 -31.53
N ASP A 504 1.87 -15.97 -31.86
CA ASP A 504 1.21 -15.75 -33.16
C ASP A 504 0.10 -16.74 -33.56
N HIS A 505 -0.41 -17.55 -32.61
CA HIS A 505 -1.56 -18.41 -32.86
C HIS A 505 -2.78 -17.61 -33.36
N GLN A 506 -3.62 -18.26 -34.18
CA GLN A 506 -4.87 -17.69 -34.70
C GLN A 506 -6.11 -18.30 -34.01
N PHE A 507 -5.94 -18.86 -32.80
CA PHE A 507 -7.04 -19.50 -32.09
C PHE A 507 -8.08 -18.46 -31.67
N THR A 508 -9.34 -18.78 -31.92
CA THR A 508 -10.49 -17.94 -31.59
C THR A 508 -11.45 -18.64 -30.63
N GLN A 509 -11.43 -19.97 -30.55
CA GLN A 509 -12.31 -20.72 -29.66
C GLN A 509 -11.59 -21.81 -28.89
N PHE A 510 -11.96 -21.98 -27.63
CA PHE A 510 -11.70 -23.19 -26.85
C PHE A 510 -12.98 -24.03 -26.80
N LYS A 511 -12.85 -25.35 -26.96
CA LYS A 511 -13.95 -26.32 -26.86
C LYS A 511 -13.53 -27.54 -26.04
N ALA A 512 -14.42 -28.03 -25.20
CA ALA A 512 -14.23 -29.26 -24.44
C ALA A 512 -15.58 -29.83 -24.01
N ARG A 513 -15.58 -31.07 -23.52
CA ARG A 513 -16.68 -31.63 -22.73
C ARG A 513 -16.21 -31.74 -21.29
N GLY A 514 -16.80 -30.99 -20.38
CA GLY A 514 -16.51 -31.09 -18.94
C GLY A 514 -17.46 -32.10 -18.31
N GLY A 515 -16.95 -33.13 -17.63
CA GLY A 515 -17.81 -34.11 -16.98
C GLY A 515 -17.24 -34.69 -15.70
N LEU A 516 -18.09 -35.41 -14.96
CA LEU A 516 -17.71 -36.10 -13.73
C LEU A 516 -16.97 -37.39 -14.09
N ASP A 517 -15.76 -37.57 -13.56
CA ASP A 517 -15.00 -38.80 -13.75
C ASP A 517 -15.61 -39.93 -12.91
N ASN A 518 -15.69 -41.12 -13.50
CA ASN A 518 -16.21 -42.31 -12.84
C ASN A 518 -15.40 -42.70 -11.60
N GLY A 519 -14.11 -42.36 -11.53
CA GLY A 519 -13.31 -42.56 -10.33
C GLY A 519 -13.82 -41.80 -9.11
N GLY A 520 -14.55 -40.69 -9.30
CA GLY A 520 -15.30 -39.99 -8.25
C GLY A 520 -16.71 -40.56 -8.08
N THR A 521 -17.49 -40.61 -9.17
CA THR A 521 -18.92 -40.97 -9.09
C THR A 521 -19.18 -42.41 -8.67
N ASP A 522 -18.24 -43.33 -8.88
CA ASP A 522 -18.39 -44.75 -8.54
C ASP A 522 -18.00 -45.06 -7.08
N GLN A 523 -17.56 -44.05 -6.31
CA GLN A 523 -17.22 -44.23 -4.89
C GLN A 523 -18.49 -44.33 -4.03
N GLY A 524 -18.63 -45.43 -3.29
CA GLY A 524 -19.87 -45.75 -2.55
C GLY A 524 -20.25 -44.79 -1.42
N ASN A 525 -19.33 -43.96 -0.92
CA ASN A 525 -19.58 -43.07 0.23
C ASN A 525 -19.98 -41.64 -0.18
N CYS A 526 -19.46 -41.09 -1.28
CA CYS A 526 -19.74 -39.72 -1.73
C CYS A 526 -20.04 -39.56 -3.23
N GLY A 527 -19.88 -40.60 -4.06
CA GLY A 527 -19.98 -40.47 -5.53
C GLY A 527 -21.33 -40.03 -6.08
N ASN A 528 -22.43 -40.28 -5.35
CA ASN A 528 -23.76 -39.79 -5.72
C ASN A 528 -23.98 -38.30 -5.39
N GLN A 529 -23.05 -37.70 -4.63
CA GLN A 529 -23.09 -36.30 -4.22
C GLN A 529 -22.08 -35.43 -5.01
N THR A 530 -21.30 -36.03 -5.90
CA THR A 530 -20.35 -35.32 -6.75
C THR A 530 -20.98 -34.11 -7.45
N SER A 531 -20.33 -32.96 -7.41
CA SER A 531 -20.88 -31.71 -7.92
C SER A 531 -19.76 -30.74 -8.28
N VAL A 532 -19.63 -30.38 -9.56
CA VAL A 532 -18.54 -29.48 -9.99
C VAL A 532 -19.01 -28.40 -10.96
N GLN A 533 -18.25 -27.32 -11.07
CA GLN A 533 -18.44 -26.29 -12.08
C GLN A 533 -17.16 -26.05 -12.87
N PHE A 534 -17.29 -25.88 -14.20
CA PHE A 534 -16.16 -25.68 -15.10
C PHE A 534 -16.07 -24.22 -15.53
N HIS A 535 -14.87 -23.65 -15.48
CA HIS A 535 -14.59 -22.28 -15.87
C HIS A 535 -13.40 -22.18 -16.83
N VAL A 536 -13.43 -21.17 -17.70
CA VAL A 536 -12.34 -20.87 -18.64
C VAL A 536 -11.99 -19.40 -18.54
N PHE A 537 -10.70 -19.09 -18.45
CA PHE A 537 -10.17 -17.73 -18.46
C PHE A 537 -9.07 -17.56 -19.50
N THR A 538 -8.89 -16.33 -19.98
CA THR A 538 -7.84 -15.94 -20.93
C THR A 538 -6.65 -15.23 -20.27
N SER A 539 -6.73 -15.07 -18.95
CA SER A 539 -5.68 -14.61 -18.04
C SER A 539 -5.88 -15.27 -16.67
N ARG A 540 -4.92 -15.09 -15.75
CA ARG A 540 -5.00 -15.67 -14.42
C ARG A 540 -6.31 -15.26 -13.70
N PRO A 541 -7.12 -16.22 -13.21
CA PRO A 541 -8.27 -15.92 -12.35
C PRO A 541 -7.82 -15.19 -11.09
N SER A 542 -8.64 -14.29 -10.54
CA SER A 542 -8.26 -13.57 -9.32
C SER A 542 -8.09 -14.51 -8.13
N ALA A 543 -7.18 -14.17 -7.21
CA ALA A 543 -6.99 -14.93 -5.97
C ALA A 543 -8.32 -15.07 -5.19
N ALA A 544 -9.14 -14.02 -5.17
CA ALA A 544 -10.48 -14.07 -4.57
C ALA A 544 -11.40 -15.11 -5.24
N PHE A 545 -11.32 -15.27 -6.57
CA PHE A 545 -12.08 -16.30 -7.29
C PHE A 545 -11.58 -17.72 -6.96
N LEU A 546 -10.27 -17.91 -6.81
CA LEU A 546 -9.72 -19.22 -6.45
C LEU A 546 -9.98 -19.56 -4.97
N ALA A 547 -9.92 -18.58 -4.07
CA ALA A 547 -10.15 -18.75 -2.64
C ALA A 547 -11.62 -18.99 -2.29
N ALA A 548 -12.56 -18.27 -2.91
CA ALA A 548 -14.00 -18.40 -2.62
C ALA A 548 -14.57 -19.79 -2.91
N ASN A 549 -13.88 -20.58 -3.74
CA ASN A 549 -14.31 -21.91 -4.15
C ASN A 549 -13.64 -23.04 -3.34
N ASN A 550 -12.64 -22.73 -2.50
CA ASN A 550 -11.92 -23.69 -1.64
C ASN A 550 -12.59 -23.96 -0.28
N SER A 551 -13.85 -23.55 -0.06
CA SER A 551 -14.53 -23.64 1.23
C SER A 551 -15.04 -25.05 1.57
N GLY A 552 -14.13 -25.99 1.82
CA GLY A 552 -14.40 -27.25 2.50
C GLY A 552 -13.42 -27.44 3.65
N ASP A 553 -13.94 -27.47 4.88
CA ASP A 553 -13.18 -27.61 6.14
C ASP A 553 -12.31 -28.89 6.17
N ALA A 554 -11.08 -28.75 5.69
CA ALA A 554 -9.87 -29.41 6.17
C ALA A 554 -8.71 -28.69 5.48
N ALA A 555 -7.98 -27.85 6.22
CA ALA A 555 -6.71 -27.33 5.75
C ALA A 555 -5.79 -28.53 5.45
N GLY A 556 -5.69 -28.91 4.18
CA GLY A 556 -4.57 -29.69 3.68
C GLY A 556 -3.28 -28.92 3.95
N PRO A 557 -2.12 -29.59 4.01
CA PRO A 557 -0.86 -28.90 4.23
C PRO A 557 -0.74 -27.77 3.21
N ALA A 558 -0.40 -26.58 3.72
CA ALA A 558 -0.07 -25.43 2.90
C ALA A 558 0.91 -25.86 1.80
N SER A 559 0.70 -25.36 0.58
CA SER A 559 1.66 -25.64 -0.49
C SER A 559 3.03 -25.12 -0.07
N HIS A 560 4.05 -25.99 -0.17
CA HIS A 560 5.45 -25.66 0.10
C HIS A 560 6.18 -25.20 -1.16
N GLU A 561 5.44 -24.95 -2.25
CA GLU A 561 6.02 -24.38 -3.47
C GLU A 561 6.26 -22.89 -3.28
N VAL A 562 7.44 -22.42 -3.70
CA VAL A 562 7.88 -21.03 -3.57
C VAL A 562 6.88 -20.03 -4.17
N ALA A 563 6.23 -20.42 -5.28
CA ALA A 563 5.23 -19.61 -5.96
C ALA A 563 3.97 -19.35 -5.12
N ASP A 564 3.69 -20.23 -4.14
CA ASP A 564 2.48 -20.17 -3.32
C ASP A 564 2.74 -19.51 -1.96
N ALA A 565 4.00 -19.26 -1.58
CA ALA A 565 4.39 -18.72 -0.27
C ALA A 565 3.86 -17.31 -0.01
N ILE A 566 3.84 -16.44 -1.03
CA ILE A 566 3.32 -15.07 -0.93
C ILE A 566 1.80 -15.05 -0.84
N GLU A 567 1.14 -15.98 -1.55
CA GLU A 567 -0.33 -16.01 -1.65
C GLU A 567 -1.01 -16.48 -0.35
N GLN A 568 -0.22 -16.99 0.60
CA GLN A 568 -0.63 -17.39 1.95
C GLN A 568 -0.47 -16.26 2.98
N LEU A 569 0.18 -15.14 2.63
CA LEU A 569 0.38 -14.02 3.53
C LEU A 569 -0.78 -13.03 3.40
N ASP A 570 -1.38 -12.68 4.54
CA ASP A 570 -2.24 -11.50 4.65
C ASP A 570 -1.36 -10.25 4.68
N VAL A 571 -1.10 -9.67 3.50
CA VAL A 571 -0.28 -8.47 3.37
C VAL A 571 -1.16 -7.22 3.47
N HIS A 572 -0.74 -6.23 4.28
CA HIS A 572 -1.43 -4.94 4.33
C HIS A 572 -1.45 -4.31 2.92
N PRO A 573 -2.54 -3.64 2.49
CA PRO A 573 -2.68 -3.14 1.11
C PRO A 573 -1.56 -2.19 0.63
N ASP A 574 -0.85 -1.55 1.56
CA ASP A 574 0.25 -0.61 1.27
C ASP A 574 1.63 -1.30 1.22
N LEU A 575 1.66 -2.61 1.46
CA LEU A 575 2.86 -3.42 1.44
C LEU A 575 2.75 -4.44 0.31
N GLU A 576 3.88 -4.73 -0.33
CA GLU A 576 4.02 -5.84 -1.25
C GLU A 576 4.93 -6.88 -0.59
N ALA A 577 4.54 -8.14 -0.64
CA ALA A 577 5.42 -9.24 -0.27
C ALA A 577 5.90 -9.91 -1.57
N VAL A 578 7.22 -10.04 -1.71
CA VAL A 578 7.86 -10.73 -2.84
C VAL A 578 8.85 -11.76 -2.30
N VAL A 579 9.05 -12.85 -3.03
CA VAL A 579 10.07 -13.83 -2.68
C VAL A 579 11.44 -13.27 -3.01
N PHE A 580 12.24 -12.97 -1.98
CA PHE A 580 13.63 -12.58 -2.13
C PHE A 580 14.55 -13.78 -2.37
N ALA A 581 14.41 -14.85 -1.59
CA ALA A 581 15.22 -16.06 -1.70
C ALA A 581 14.44 -17.29 -1.22
N SER A 582 14.78 -18.47 -1.74
CA SER A 582 14.18 -19.76 -1.38
C SER A 582 15.20 -20.89 -1.44
N GLU A 583 14.81 -22.10 -1.06
CA GLU A 583 15.54 -23.30 -1.38
C GLU A 583 15.84 -23.35 -2.90
N PRO A 584 17.05 -23.81 -3.31
CA PRO A 584 18.11 -24.38 -2.47
C PRO A 584 19.14 -23.36 -1.94
N MET A 585 18.92 -22.05 -2.05
CA MET A 585 19.91 -21.03 -1.64
C MET A 585 20.13 -20.98 -0.12
N MET A 586 19.08 -21.34 0.63
CA MET A 586 19.05 -21.59 2.07
C MET A 586 18.05 -22.74 2.35
N THR A 587 18.04 -23.26 3.57
CA THR A 587 17.19 -24.43 3.91
C THR A 587 16.44 -24.36 5.23
N ASN A 588 17.00 -23.74 6.28
CA ASN A 588 16.33 -23.63 7.57
C ASN A 588 16.71 -22.31 8.27
N PRO A 589 16.19 -21.16 7.80
CA PRO A 589 16.53 -19.85 8.36
C PRO A 589 15.98 -19.72 9.79
N ALA A 590 16.85 -19.39 10.75
CA ALA A 590 16.48 -19.19 12.16
C ALA A 590 16.53 -17.71 12.59
N SER A 591 17.40 -16.91 11.98
CA SER A 591 17.50 -15.46 12.18
C SER A 591 18.07 -14.82 10.91
N ILE A 592 17.68 -13.58 10.66
CA ILE A 592 18.16 -12.78 9.53
C ILE A 592 18.54 -11.37 9.95
N ASP A 593 19.44 -10.75 9.19
CA ASP A 593 19.74 -9.31 9.28
C ASP A 593 20.11 -8.76 7.90
N VAL A 594 20.05 -7.44 7.72
CA VAL A 594 20.40 -6.77 6.47
C VAL A 594 21.54 -5.80 6.70
N ASP A 595 22.65 -6.00 5.99
CA ASP A 595 23.81 -5.12 6.15
C ASP A 595 23.68 -3.80 5.36
N HIS A 596 24.61 -2.88 5.61
CA HIS A 596 24.68 -1.57 4.95
C HIS A 596 24.86 -1.61 3.42
N LEU A 597 25.13 -2.78 2.83
CA LEU A 597 25.22 -2.99 1.38
C LEU A 597 23.94 -3.63 0.81
N GLY A 598 22.91 -3.85 1.64
CA GLY A 598 21.64 -4.43 1.23
C GLY A 598 21.67 -5.95 1.10
N ARG A 599 22.70 -6.63 1.61
CA ARG A 599 22.80 -8.10 1.58
C ARG A 599 22.03 -8.69 2.75
N VAL A 600 21.31 -9.78 2.51
CA VAL A 600 20.55 -10.48 3.55
C VAL A 600 21.43 -11.58 4.14
N TRP A 601 21.64 -11.51 5.44
CA TRP A 601 22.40 -12.48 6.21
C TRP A 601 21.46 -13.47 6.88
N VAL A 602 21.82 -14.75 6.91
CA VAL A 602 20.95 -15.81 7.40
C VAL A 602 21.73 -16.76 8.30
N SER A 603 21.22 -17.05 9.49
CA SER A 603 21.64 -18.23 10.26
C SER A 603 20.82 -19.45 9.86
N GLU A 604 21.48 -20.52 9.43
CA GLU A 604 20.81 -21.82 9.21
C GLU A 604 20.93 -22.68 10.47
N ALA A 605 19.81 -23.25 10.95
CA ALA A 605 19.80 -24.09 12.15
C ALA A 605 19.42 -25.56 11.84
N ILE A 606 20.17 -26.25 10.99
CA ILE A 606 19.90 -27.66 10.64
C ILE A 606 20.19 -28.59 11.82
N ASN A 607 21.23 -28.29 12.58
CA ASN A 607 21.62 -29.10 13.75
C ASN A 607 20.79 -28.82 15.01
N TYR A 608 19.70 -28.04 14.90
CA TYR A 608 18.82 -27.69 16.02
C TYR A 608 18.26 -28.94 16.72
N ARG A 609 18.59 -29.06 18.02
CA ARG A 609 18.18 -30.19 18.89
C ARG A 609 18.47 -31.55 18.25
N ALA A 610 19.63 -31.70 17.59
CA ALA A 610 20.00 -32.97 16.94
C ALA A 610 19.82 -34.19 17.86
N PHE A 611 20.10 -34.06 19.16
CA PHE A 611 19.88 -35.09 20.17
C PHE A 611 18.42 -35.59 20.33
N ARG A 612 17.42 -34.85 19.82
CA ARG A 612 16.00 -35.22 19.79
C ARG A 612 15.45 -35.44 18.37
N ASN A 613 16.11 -34.91 17.35
CA ASN A 613 15.60 -34.85 15.98
C ASN A 613 16.39 -35.70 14.97
N GLN A 614 17.40 -36.47 15.42
CA GLN A 614 18.29 -37.28 14.57
C GLN A 614 17.58 -38.22 13.57
N ASP A 615 16.39 -38.71 13.90
CA ASP A 615 15.63 -39.62 13.03
C ASP A 615 14.79 -38.89 11.96
N ILE A 616 14.64 -37.56 12.08
CA ILE A 616 13.76 -36.72 11.25
C ILE A 616 14.60 -35.78 10.37
N ILE A 617 15.68 -35.24 10.94
CA ILE A 617 16.57 -34.27 10.29
C ILE A 617 17.98 -34.88 10.30
N GLY A 618 18.57 -35.06 9.12
CA GLY A 618 19.96 -35.49 9.02
C GLY A 618 20.90 -34.44 9.60
N GLU A 619 21.90 -34.85 10.37
CA GLU A 619 22.93 -33.96 10.91
C GLU A 619 23.82 -33.40 9.79
N ARG A 620 24.07 -32.09 9.82
CA ARG A 620 25.07 -31.42 9.00
C ARG A 620 26.42 -31.56 9.69
N LYS A 621 27.24 -32.49 9.18
CA LYS A 621 28.52 -32.91 9.80
C LYS A 621 29.55 -31.80 9.96
N GLU A 622 29.49 -30.79 9.11
CA GLU A 622 30.40 -29.65 9.13
C GLU A 622 29.97 -28.57 10.15
N GLY A 623 28.80 -28.73 10.78
CA GLY A 623 28.15 -27.72 11.59
C GLY A 623 27.22 -26.80 10.79
N ASP A 624 26.42 -26.03 11.50
CA ASP A 624 25.52 -25.01 10.92
C ASP A 624 26.28 -23.86 10.26
N ARG A 625 25.56 -23.04 9.48
CA ARG A 625 26.14 -22.05 8.57
C ARG A 625 25.53 -20.67 8.77
N LEU A 626 26.37 -19.65 8.57
CA LEU A 626 25.97 -18.28 8.37
C LEU A 626 26.16 -17.94 6.89
N LEU A 627 25.08 -17.52 6.24
CA LEU A 627 25.03 -17.24 4.80
C LEU A 627 24.89 -15.74 4.53
N VAL A 628 25.40 -15.32 3.38
CA VAL A 628 25.18 -14.02 2.77
C VAL A 628 24.45 -14.23 1.46
N LEU A 629 23.26 -13.66 1.34
CA LEU A 629 22.43 -13.69 0.13
C LEU A 629 22.52 -12.33 -0.54
N GLU A 630 22.87 -12.33 -1.81
CA GLU A 630 23.12 -11.13 -2.60
C GLU A 630 22.23 -11.13 -3.85
N ASP A 631 21.63 -9.97 -4.10
CA ASP A 631 21.00 -9.59 -5.36
C ASP A 631 22.02 -8.78 -6.17
N THR A 632 22.70 -9.44 -7.11
CA THR A 632 23.81 -8.85 -7.88
C THR A 632 23.35 -8.18 -9.17
N ASN A 633 22.10 -8.43 -9.60
CA ASN A 633 21.47 -7.81 -10.76
C ASN A 633 20.43 -6.73 -10.42
N HIS A 634 20.14 -6.52 -9.13
CA HIS A 634 19.20 -5.54 -8.58
C HIS A 634 17.75 -5.75 -9.02
N ASP A 635 17.31 -7.01 -9.16
CA ASP A 635 15.93 -7.35 -9.56
C ASP A 635 14.99 -7.65 -8.37
N GLY A 636 15.48 -7.48 -7.15
CA GLY A 636 14.75 -7.75 -5.90
C GLY A 636 14.79 -9.21 -5.48
N LYS A 637 15.64 -10.04 -6.10
CA LYS A 637 15.82 -11.45 -5.76
C LYS A 637 17.30 -11.77 -5.56
N ALA A 638 17.60 -12.62 -4.57
CA ALA A 638 18.94 -13.12 -4.42
C ALA A 638 19.29 -14.04 -5.59
N ASP A 639 20.45 -13.81 -6.19
CA ASP A 639 21.03 -14.66 -7.23
C ASP A 639 22.34 -15.33 -6.80
N LYS A 640 22.91 -14.90 -5.66
CA LYS A 640 24.15 -15.42 -5.11
C LYS A 640 24.02 -15.73 -3.62
N SER A 641 24.58 -16.86 -3.21
CA SER A 641 24.69 -17.32 -1.82
C SER A 641 26.15 -17.62 -1.48
N THR A 642 26.66 -16.97 -0.43
CA THR A 642 28.03 -17.14 0.07
C THR A 642 27.98 -17.67 1.50
N THR A 643 28.73 -18.73 1.81
CA THR A 643 28.90 -19.17 3.21
C THR A 643 29.99 -18.34 3.87
N PHE A 644 29.60 -17.47 4.81
CA PHE A 644 30.52 -16.61 5.56
C PHE A 644 31.30 -17.38 6.63
N TYR A 645 30.58 -18.22 7.38
CA TYR A 645 31.15 -19.05 8.44
C TYR A 645 30.36 -20.35 8.58
N GLN A 646 31.05 -21.43 8.91
CA GLN A 646 30.46 -22.74 9.15
C GLN A 646 31.20 -23.46 10.28
N GLY A 647 30.47 -23.99 11.24
CA GLY A 647 31.06 -24.75 12.35
C GLY A 647 30.06 -25.14 13.44
N HIS A 648 30.44 -26.11 14.27
CA HIS A 648 29.60 -26.56 15.39
C HIS A 648 29.43 -25.53 16.50
N ASP A 649 30.30 -24.51 16.53
CA ASP A 649 30.22 -23.38 17.44
C ASP A 649 29.15 -22.35 17.04
N VAL A 650 28.52 -22.53 15.87
CA VAL A 650 27.30 -21.82 15.43
C VAL A 650 26.11 -22.76 15.25
N ASP A 651 26.19 -24.00 15.74
CA ASP A 651 25.02 -24.90 15.75
C ASP A 651 23.88 -24.25 16.53
N SER A 652 22.68 -24.21 15.92
CA SER A 652 21.50 -23.57 16.52
C SER A 652 21.69 -22.07 16.81
N ALA A 653 22.34 -21.34 15.90
CA ALA A 653 22.43 -19.89 16.00
C ALA A 653 21.04 -19.23 15.84
N HIS A 654 20.52 -18.66 16.93
CA HIS A 654 19.20 -18.02 16.99
C HIS A 654 19.23 -16.50 16.74
N GLY A 655 20.42 -15.93 16.55
CA GLY A 655 20.57 -14.49 16.45
C GLY A 655 21.80 -14.08 15.67
N LEU A 656 21.60 -13.09 14.81
CA LEU A 656 22.62 -12.53 13.93
C LEU A 656 22.42 -11.02 13.83
N LEU A 657 23.50 -10.25 13.99
CA LEU A 657 23.55 -8.79 13.78
C LEU A 657 24.82 -8.44 13.02
N VAL A 658 24.73 -7.66 11.93
CA VAL A 658 25.85 -7.30 11.06
C VAL A 658 26.16 -5.80 11.17
N LEU A 659 27.36 -5.49 11.63
CA LEU A 659 27.85 -4.12 11.76
C LEU A 659 29.07 -3.88 10.85
N PRO A 660 29.26 -2.70 10.26
CA PRO A 660 30.52 -2.38 9.59
C PRO A 660 31.68 -2.31 10.59
N THR A 661 32.89 -2.68 10.15
CA THR A 661 34.11 -2.35 10.90
C THR A 661 34.33 -0.83 10.92
N PRO A 662 35.11 -0.27 11.86
CA PRO A 662 35.37 1.17 11.91
C PRO A 662 36.09 1.70 10.66
N SER A 663 36.80 0.83 9.95
CA SER A 663 37.45 1.15 8.68
C SER A 663 36.46 1.24 7.52
N GLY A 664 35.23 0.73 7.69
CA GLY A 664 34.21 0.60 6.65
C GLY A 664 34.56 -0.40 5.55
N LYS A 665 35.64 -1.17 5.70
CA LYS A 665 36.11 -2.13 4.67
C LYS A 665 35.56 -3.54 4.85
N GLY A 666 35.25 -3.90 6.09
CA GLY A 666 34.79 -5.25 6.44
C GLY A 666 33.62 -5.20 7.41
N LEU A 667 33.32 -6.34 8.04
CA LEU A 667 32.12 -6.54 8.85
C LEU A 667 32.45 -7.12 10.22
N ARG A 668 31.59 -6.86 11.19
CA ARG A 668 31.57 -7.47 12.51
C ARG A 668 30.19 -8.04 12.74
N LEU A 669 30.11 -9.35 12.72
CA LEU A 669 28.89 -10.10 12.98
C LEU A 669 28.83 -10.44 14.45
N VAL A 670 27.75 -10.05 15.14
CA VAL A 670 27.43 -10.58 16.46
C VAL A 670 26.54 -11.80 16.28
N VAL A 671 26.95 -12.92 16.86
CA VAL A 671 26.25 -14.20 16.75
C VAL A 671 25.92 -14.69 18.14
N SER A 672 24.66 -15.04 18.36
CA SER A 672 24.20 -15.74 19.56
C SER A 672 23.97 -17.21 19.23
N ALA A 673 24.79 -18.09 19.81
CA ALA A 673 24.70 -19.53 19.58
C ALA A 673 25.10 -20.30 20.84
N LEU A 674 24.42 -21.41 21.08
CA LEU A 674 24.67 -22.28 22.22
C LEU A 674 24.59 -21.52 23.57
N ASP A 675 25.71 -21.40 24.28
CA ASP A 675 25.84 -20.77 25.60
C ASP A 675 26.52 -19.39 25.55
N SER A 676 26.72 -18.84 24.36
CA SER A 676 27.64 -17.74 24.14
C SER A 676 27.14 -16.71 23.11
N VAL A 677 27.66 -15.48 23.24
CA VAL A 677 27.56 -14.42 22.24
C VAL A 677 28.96 -14.01 21.84
N PHE A 678 29.24 -13.94 20.55
CA PHE A 678 30.59 -13.62 20.05
C PHE A 678 30.55 -12.84 18.75
N PHE A 679 31.63 -12.11 18.49
CA PHE A 679 31.89 -11.51 17.20
C PHE A 679 32.58 -12.50 16.27
N LEU A 680 32.17 -12.51 15.00
CA LEU A 680 32.99 -12.96 13.87
C LEU A 680 33.35 -11.72 13.05
N VAL A 681 34.64 -11.49 12.82
CA VAL A 681 35.12 -10.25 12.19
C VAL A 681 35.77 -10.56 10.86
N ASP A 682 35.33 -9.87 9.83
CA ASP A 682 35.93 -9.74 8.50
C ASP A 682 36.58 -8.35 8.43
N GLU A 683 37.89 -8.25 8.29
CA GLU A 683 38.61 -6.97 8.21
C GLU A 683 38.76 -6.44 6.79
N ASP A 684 38.84 -7.32 5.80
CA ASP A 684 39.24 -6.99 4.44
C ASP A 684 38.09 -7.00 3.42
N GLY A 685 36.90 -7.46 3.85
CA GLY A 685 35.66 -7.47 3.09
C GLY A 685 35.53 -8.66 2.14
N ASP A 686 36.32 -9.73 2.32
CA ASP A 686 36.27 -10.92 1.47
C ASP A 686 35.13 -11.89 1.78
N LEU A 687 34.26 -11.53 2.74
CA LEU A 687 33.15 -12.34 3.25
C LEU A 687 33.61 -13.63 3.93
N LYS A 688 34.71 -13.57 4.68
CA LYS A 688 35.11 -14.64 5.60
C LYS A 688 35.50 -14.05 6.96
N ALA A 689 35.27 -14.84 8.00
CA ALA A 689 35.72 -14.47 9.33
C ALA A 689 37.25 -14.63 9.46
N ASP A 690 37.96 -13.51 9.65
CA ASP A 690 39.38 -13.47 9.97
C ASP A 690 39.67 -13.82 11.43
N ARG A 691 38.73 -13.47 12.32
CA ARG A 691 38.84 -13.79 13.76
C ARG A 691 37.48 -13.90 14.45
N LYS A 692 37.53 -14.48 15.64
CA LYS A 692 36.40 -14.66 16.55
C LYS A 692 36.72 -14.02 17.91
N GLU A 693 35.80 -13.24 18.47
CA GLU A 693 35.96 -12.59 19.77
C GLU A 693 34.75 -12.88 20.67
N LEU A 694 34.97 -13.48 21.83
CA LEU A 694 33.88 -13.76 22.79
C LEU A 694 33.40 -12.48 23.46
N LEU A 695 32.08 -12.27 23.51
CA LEU A 695 31.44 -11.14 24.20
C LEU A 695 30.80 -11.60 25.52
N PHE A 696 29.99 -12.65 25.46
CA PHE A 696 29.31 -13.23 26.62
C PHE A 696 29.36 -14.76 26.60
N THR A 697 29.25 -15.38 27.78
CA THR A 697 29.24 -16.84 27.94
C THR A 697 28.37 -17.28 29.12
N GLY A 698 28.32 -18.58 29.37
CA GLY A 698 27.69 -19.16 30.55
C GLY A 698 26.18 -19.07 30.58
N ILE A 699 25.57 -18.75 29.43
CA ILE A 699 24.13 -18.74 29.21
C ILE A 699 23.65 -20.19 29.15
N GLU A 700 22.61 -20.51 29.89
CA GLU A 700 22.04 -21.86 29.88
C GLU A 700 21.08 -22.05 28.70
N GLY A 701 20.54 -23.26 28.51
CA GLY A 701 19.61 -23.52 27.41
C GLY A 701 20.28 -23.62 26.03
N ALA A 702 21.55 -24.04 25.96
CA ALA A 702 22.18 -24.38 24.69
C ALA A 702 21.31 -25.39 23.90
N GLN A 703 21.09 -25.14 22.62
CA GLN A 703 20.21 -25.94 21.75
C GLN A 703 18.74 -25.97 22.25
N HIS A 704 18.27 -24.91 22.90
CA HIS A 704 16.89 -24.74 23.32
C HIS A 704 16.32 -23.46 22.67
N ASP A 705 15.12 -23.55 22.11
CA ASP A 705 14.29 -22.42 21.65
C ASP A 705 14.08 -21.30 22.68
N HIS A 706 14.42 -21.50 23.95
CA HIS A 706 14.32 -20.49 25.01
C HIS A 706 15.70 -19.99 25.48
N GLY A 707 16.73 -20.21 24.66
CA GLY A 707 18.11 -19.80 24.93
C GLY A 707 18.33 -18.31 24.64
N ILE A 708 19.57 -17.97 24.27
CA ILE A 708 19.94 -16.62 23.80
C ILE A 708 19.45 -16.40 22.36
N HIS A 709 18.97 -15.20 22.07
CA HIS A 709 18.40 -14.82 20.76
C HIS A 709 19.09 -13.59 20.14
N ALA A 710 18.50 -13.08 19.06
CA ALA A 710 19.00 -11.96 18.25
C ALA A 710 19.33 -10.70 19.05
N LEU A 711 20.34 -9.99 18.56
CA LEU A 711 20.76 -8.69 19.07
C LEU A 711 20.39 -7.60 18.06
N HIS A 712 20.03 -6.42 18.55
CA HIS A 712 19.75 -5.24 17.73
C HIS A 712 20.63 -4.07 18.16
N PHE A 713 20.99 -3.24 17.18
CA PHE A 713 21.67 -1.97 17.43
C PHE A 713 20.64 -0.84 17.54
N GLY A 714 20.50 -0.28 18.73
CA GLY A 714 19.52 0.76 19.04
C GLY A 714 19.94 2.17 18.58
N PRO A 715 19.00 3.13 18.52
CA PRO A 715 19.26 4.51 18.09
C PRO A 715 20.19 5.29 19.04
N ASP A 716 20.39 4.79 20.26
CA ASP A 716 21.31 5.32 21.28
C ASP A 716 22.74 4.79 21.13
N GLY A 717 22.99 3.90 20.16
CA GLY A 717 24.29 3.30 19.89
C GLY A 717 24.62 2.08 20.76
N LYS A 718 23.63 1.48 21.43
CA LYS A 718 23.78 0.30 22.30
C LYS A 718 23.24 -0.98 21.64
N LEU A 719 23.68 -2.12 22.16
CA LEU A 719 23.13 -3.45 21.85
C LEU A 719 21.92 -3.73 22.73
N TYR A 720 20.86 -4.25 22.13
CA TYR A 720 19.65 -4.73 22.77
C TYR A 720 19.44 -6.20 22.43
N PHE A 721 19.13 -7.04 23.41
CA PHE A 721 18.98 -8.48 23.19
C PHE A 721 18.28 -9.15 24.37
N ASN A 722 18.03 -10.44 24.26
CA ASN A 722 17.29 -11.19 25.26
C ASN A 722 17.64 -12.68 25.28
N PHE A 723 17.27 -13.34 26.37
CA PHE A 723 17.10 -14.79 26.41
C PHE A 723 15.73 -15.17 26.96
N GLY A 724 15.23 -16.33 26.56
CA GLY A 724 14.07 -16.96 27.18
C GLY A 724 14.40 -17.57 28.54
N ASN A 725 13.42 -18.18 29.20
CA ASN A 725 13.59 -18.68 30.56
C ASN A 725 14.54 -19.89 30.71
N ALA A 726 15.00 -20.49 29.61
CA ALA A 726 16.07 -21.49 29.65
C ALA A 726 17.46 -20.84 29.72
N GLY A 727 17.59 -19.55 29.41
CA GLY A 727 18.85 -18.79 29.46
C GLY A 727 19.44 -18.68 30.87
N ARG A 728 18.59 -18.56 31.91
CA ARG A 728 18.89 -18.50 33.36
C ARG A 728 19.83 -17.36 33.82
N ARG A 729 20.95 -17.12 33.14
CA ARG A 729 22.00 -16.16 33.49
C ARG A 729 22.84 -15.76 32.28
N ILE A 730 23.68 -14.77 32.45
CA ILE A 730 24.71 -14.37 31.49
C ILE A 730 25.99 -13.93 32.21
N LYS A 731 27.14 -14.26 31.61
CA LYS A 731 28.47 -13.92 32.13
C LYS A 731 29.27 -13.16 31.10
N ASP A 732 30.27 -12.43 31.57
CA ASP A 732 31.23 -11.76 30.69
C ASP A 732 32.12 -12.79 29.96
N LYS A 733 32.89 -12.32 28.98
CA LYS A 733 33.83 -13.15 28.21
C LYS A 733 34.88 -13.91 29.05
N ASP A 734 35.15 -13.47 30.27
CA ASP A 734 36.11 -14.09 31.19
C ASP A 734 35.43 -15.10 32.13
N GLY A 735 34.11 -15.27 32.02
CA GLY A 735 33.30 -16.22 32.80
C GLY A 735 32.86 -15.68 34.17
N ASN A 736 33.02 -14.38 34.42
CA ASN A 736 32.54 -13.73 35.64
C ASN A 736 31.06 -13.38 35.53
N THR A 737 30.37 -13.42 36.67
CA THR A 737 28.97 -13.00 36.75
C THR A 737 28.83 -11.52 36.40
N ILE A 738 27.89 -11.19 35.51
CA ILE A 738 27.53 -9.80 35.23
C ILE A 738 26.64 -9.26 36.35
N VAL A 739 27.02 -8.10 36.87
CA VAL A 739 26.21 -7.27 37.74
C VAL A 739 25.72 -6.11 36.90
N ASP A 740 24.41 -5.94 36.81
CA ASP A 740 23.81 -4.89 35.98
C ASP A 740 23.97 -3.49 36.59
N ALA A 741 23.53 -2.46 35.87
CA ALA A 741 23.60 -1.06 36.31
C ALA A 741 22.84 -0.78 37.62
N MET A 742 21.90 -1.65 38.01
CA MET A 742 21.16 -1.56 39.28
C MET A 742 21.87 -2.30 40.43
N GLY A 743 23.06 -2.85 40.19
CA GLY A 743 23.85 -3.55 41.20
C GLY A 743 23.39 -4.98 41.46
N THR A 744 22.66 -5.58 40.52
CA THR A 744 22.05 -6.91 40.67
C THR A 744 22.72 -7.93 39.76
N GLU A 745 23.01 -9.12 40.29
CA GLU A 745 23.51 -10.24 39.48
C GLU A 745 22.45 -10.67 38.45
N VAL A 746 22.84 -10.79 37.19
CA VAL A 746 21.93 -11.22 36.10
C VAL A 746 21.77 -12.75 36.13
N HIS A 747 20.91 -13.22 37.03
CA HIS A 747 20.62 -14.63 37.26
C HIS A 747 19.18 -14.83 37.80
N ASP A 748 18.45 -15.81 37.27
CA ASP A 748 17.01 -15.98 37.47
C ASP A 748 16.59 -16.67 38.78
N HIS A 749 17.39 -16.55 39.84
CA HIS A 749 17.16 -17.21 41.14
C HIS A 749 16.06 -16.54 42.00
N ARG A 750 15.16 -15.77 41.37
CA ARG A 750 13.97 -15.11 41.95
C ARG A 750 14.24 -13.97 42.93
N LYS A 751 15.40 -13.31 42.85
CA LYS A 751 15.73 -12.13 43.67
C LYS A 751 16.69 -11.16 42.95
N PRO A 752 16.22 -10.13 42.22
CA PRO A 752 14.86 -9.87 41.78
C PRO A 752 14.48 -10.64 40.50
N TYR A 753 15.44 -10.94 39.62
CA TYR A 753 15.16 -11.44 38.28
C TYR A 753 14.61 -12.87 38.26
N GLN A 754 13.75 -13.13 37.27
CA GLN A 754 13.03 -14.40 37.09
C GLN A 754 12.86 -14.67 35.60
N GLU A 755 12.96 -15.95 35.24
CA GLU A 755 12.67 -16.46 33.90
C GLU A 755 13.44 -15.68 32.79
N GLY A 756 12.82 -15.43 31.63
CA GLY A 756 13.42 -14.70 30.51
C GLY A 756 13.57 -13.20 30.79
N MET A 757 14.56 -12.58 30.13
CA MET A 757 15.01 -11.21 30.41
C MET A 757 15.39 -10.46 29.12
N VAL A 758 15.30 -9.12 29.18
CA VAL A 758 15.71 -8.19 28.12
C VAL A 758 16.85 -7.32 28.63
N PHE A 759 17.85 -7.12 27.79
CA PHE A 759 19.10 -6.46 28.13
C PHE A 759 19.44 -5.31 27.20
N ARG A 760 20.24 -4.37 27.72
CA ARG A 760 20.93 -3.33 26.95
C ARG A 760 22.37 -3.16 27.42
N CYS A 761 23.33 -2.98 26.51
CA CYS A 761 24.72 -2.68 26.86
C CYS A 761 25.47 -1.98 25.72
N ASN A 762 26.68 -1.46 25.97
CA ASN A 762 27.57 -0.99 24.92
C ASN A 762 28.09 -2.17 24.07
N LEU A 763 28.60 -1.88 22.86
CA LEU A 763 29.15 -2.90 21.95
C LEU A 763 30.27 -3.77 22.54
N ASP A 764 30.97 -3.28 23.56
CA ASP A 764 32.03 -4.01 24.29
C ASP A 764 31.52 -4.80 25.51
N GLY A 765 30.20 -4.81 25.73
CA GLY A 765 29.53 -5.45 26.85
C GLY A 765 29.49 -4.63 28.13
N SER A 766 30.06 -3.42 28.14
CA SER A 766 30.01 -2.52 29.30
C SER A 766 28.65 -1.84 29.47
N GLN A 767 28.39 -1.24 30.64
CA GLN A 767 27.10 -0.62 30.98
C GLN A 767 25.91 -1.55 30.76
N PHE A 768 26.01 -2.78 31.28
CA PHE A 768 24.97 -3.79 31.14
C PHE A 768 23.75 -3.44 32.00
N GLU A 769 22.57 -3.49 31.40
CA GLU A 769 21.29 -3.11 32.01
C GLU A 769 20.26 -4.22 31.78
N THR A 770 19.49 -4.58 32.81
CA THR A 770 18.32 -5.46 32.66
C THR A 770 17.06 -4.61 32.57
N LEU A 771 16.44 -4.56 31.39
CA LEU A 771 15.33 -3.67 31.07
C LEU A 771 13.96 -4.28 31.37
N GLY A 772 13.86 -5.61 31.35
CA GLY A 772 12.64 -6.35 31.65
C GLY A 772 12.94 -7.80 32.01
N TRP A 773 12.06 -8.43 32.77
CA TRP A 773 12.20 -9.82 33.20
C TRP A 773 10.84 -10.47 33.49
N ASN A 774 10.85 -11.77 33.76
CA ASN A 774 9.67 -12.64 33.95
C ASN A 774 8.94 -13.01 32.64
N PHE A 775 9.70 -13.09 31.54
CA PHE A 775 9.19 -13.59 30.26
C PHE A 775 9.34 -15.10 30.17
N ARG A 776 8.50 -15.78 29.39
CA ARG A 776 8.62 -17.22 29.19
C ARG A 776 9.62 -17.51 28.10
N ASN A 777 9.32 -17.02 26.90
CA ASN A 777 10.22 -17.07 25.78
C ASN A 777 9.95 -15.86 24.88
N ASN A 778 10.56 -14.74 25.23
CA ASN A 778 10.63 -13.64 24.30
C ASN A 778 11.63 -14.00 23.22
N TRP A 779 11.18 -14.17 21.97
CA TRP A 779 12.07 -14.55 20.88
C TRP A 779 12.98 -13.39 20.52
N GLU A 780 12.43 -12.22 20.24
CA GLU A 780 13.22 -11.07 19.79
C GLU A 780 12.68 -9.77 20.37
N VAL A 781 13.58 -8.90 20.85
CA VAL A 781 13.26 -7.53 21.27
C VAL A 781 13.53 -6.56 20.13
N CYS A 782 12.48 -5.98 19.56
CA CYS A 782 12.59 -4.95 18.54
C CYS A 782 12.61 -3.55 19.18
N VAL A 783 13.52 -2.69 18.73
CA VAL A 783 13.66 -1.30 19.20
C VAL A 783 13.32 -0.35 18.05
N ASP A 784 12.36 0.56 18.27
CA ASP A 784 12.02 1.56 17.26
C ASP A 784 13.00 2.75 17.27
N SER A 785 12.87 3.65 16.29
CA SER A 785 13.75 4.83 16.15
C SER A 785 13.65 5.83 17.31
N PHE A 786 12.65 5.70 18.19
CA PHE A 786 12.47 6.52 19.38
C PHE A 786 12.99 5.82 20.66
N GLY A 787 13.49 4.58 20.54
CA GLY A 787 13.97 3.77 21.65
C GLY A 787 12.88 2.96 22.34
N ALA A 788 11.66 2.90 21.80
CA ALA A 788 10.59 2.08 22.38
C ALA A 788 10.84 0.59 22.06
N MET A 789 10.58 -0.29 23.03
CA MET A 789 10.90 -1.72 22.92
C MET A 789 9.65 -2.59 22.88
N TRP A 790 9.59 -3.49 21.90
CA TRP A 790 8.49 -4.42 21.69
C TRP A 790 9.02 -5.84 21.53
N GLN A 791 8.31 -6.83 22.06
CA GLN A 791 8.67 -8.23 21.88
C GLN A 791 7.45 -9.14 21.89
N SER A 792 7.53 -10.27 21.18
CA SER A 792 6.65 -11.42 21.42
C SER A 792 7.09 -12.16 22.69
N ASP A 793 6.21 -12.93 23.32
CA ASP A 793 6.54 -13.83 24.42
C ASP A 793 5.59 -15.04 24.40
N ASN A 794 6.19 -16.25 24.40
CA ASN A 794 5.60 -17.60 24.28
C ASN A 794 5.49 -18.12 22.82
N ASP A 795 5.69 -19.43 22.63
CA ASP A 795 6.04 -20.08 21.34
C ASP A 795 4.85 -20.68 20.55
N ASP A 796 3.63 -20.50 21.04
CA ASP A 796 2.46 -21.26 20.56
C ASP A 796 1.59 -20.41 19.63
N ASP A 797 2.15 -20.06 18.47
CA ASP A 797 1.52 -19.28 17.40
C ASP A 797 0.31 -20.04 16.82
N GLY A 798 -0.84 -19.89 17.47
CA GLY A 798 -2.08 -20.54 17.05
C GLY A 798 -3.08 -20.80 18.17
N ASN A 799 -2.67 -20.70 19.44
CA ASN A 799 -3.60 -20.64 20.57
C ASN A 799 -3.54 -19.28 21.28
N ARG A 800 -4.53 -18.98 22.13
CA ARG A 800 -4.76 -17.66 22.76
C ARG A 800 -3.67 -17.24 23.78
N GLY A 801 -2.46 -17.81 23.71
CA GLY A 801 -1.41 -17.73 24.73
C GLY A 801 -0.17 -16.90 24.38
N VAL A 802 -0.01 -16.40 23.14
CA VAL A 802 1.11 -15.52 22.76
C VAL A 802 0.82 -14.08 23.17
N ARG A 803 1.82 -13.38 23.72
CA ARG A 803 1.70 -11.99 24.18
C ARG A 803 2.63 -11.09 23.38
N ILE A 804 2.12 -9.93 22.96
CA ILE A 804 2.98 -8.81 22.52
C ILE A 804 3.17 -7.90 23.72
N ASN A 805 4.41 -7.72 24.14
CA ASN A 805 4.76 -6.91 25.30
C ASN A 805 5.40 -5.60 24.83
N TYR A 806 4.90 -4.50 25.39
CA TYR A 806 5.62 -3.24 25.40
C TYR A 806 6.53 -3.22 26.62
N VAL A 807 7.85 -3.21 26.40
CA VAL A 807 8.83 -3.13 27.49
C VAL A 807 9.11 -1.65 27.74
N MET A 808 8.49 -1.11 28.79
CA MET A 808 8.71 0.28 29.19
C MET A 808 9.98 0.40 30.02
N GLU A 809 10.85 1.32 29.62
CA GLU A 809 11.97 1.80 30.44
C GLU A 809 11.48 2.65 31.63
#